data_AF-A0ABD0SCA7-F1
#
_entry.id   AF-A0ABD0SCA7-F1
#
_cell.length_a   1.000
_cell.length_b   1.000
_cell.length_c   1.000
_cell.angle_alpha   90.00
_cell.angle_beta   90.00
_cell.angle_gamma   90.00
#
_symmetry.space_group_name_H-M   'P 1'
#
loop_
_entity.id
_entity.type
_entity.pdbx_description
1 polymer ?
#
loop_
_entity_poly.entity_id
_entity_poly.type
_entity_poly.pdbx_seq_one_letter_code
_entity_poly.pdbx_strand_id
1 'polypeptide(L)'
;MAPMILEGTNLGQRHRHYNSLLKKALASNEGVTPDMISQDENDVENFLKIDIASHNRDVYYILEVLKCKDLLYVTRAIKKSRWLITDDKYSHIVNPKYLHKELFPYMMSKAKSKLVLYIRLYLRDEKRVQVFYNYYKQFDKKFATKWLQYCPLQFALNEVHDYTVDVSTSTLKRLCRKSFEFLKKYAASSKVNGWDKEEHLKKVQFLIRHNTEEYLNIIDSCHPYYIPKLKNKYLKHIMKTCPLRIVNNFCHYFYTVDCASLIKYMDKDSIKQFLLDSSKNQELSESIKDRDFMKGFLLKIEYNDRIEVIKAFYNVATDIDCKGPDGLNLMFSAIENNASFNIPRVFLWYQVMPFNVAFHEITKLIRKELNSDVRLSMLETLLICAGHNLQDQSILLKYYHDRHINEPHNFKESFLNKFLSSVTYYKFDSVMWKILDNLFCSMEVYMTSSLIVTKCVEAIIVYKTIHDQSIPEIVEKKFNFETLIFYKNKVGATESEKLFKYLYNSQMKKVEETKGSNEKEYCVIVESLNNILKLVADWEKNITDYPVLISKIKECTKVKKQHNWDIDLSTLYNIHKPWRRHFFKESLMLYPSELVLLNALKHDQNLLHLYQTEVDSLRYHEMKMLKLVLSKLKIYWSDTLAKEWINNYLVRLNEIGKQKNAIQSLAVLQSKKDFLNIAKQYIPQESKINWKEADEVEYFCRKYFASYIHTVRPLPDTDVVLWFANGDYLKFALTSLSATLANVSNVDRETYLSKLINVPVSLQNHGIRMAFAKLSIKKTIPIFEKIWKSTINPSIHKTLFLNTHYLLCKQSRKSRILKLWTLLKFFIGNLTDSENSGIYKKMCNVNKVPGIIQAEYFMTGYHFFQTLPGNLAEKYINAIITKSEKIVEILDKMFIEDVILGSPDDFPSKSASVVSFFARYLLSVSDRITLLTVYEKKVKPLYKTDYNSCENSKELIAKLFGKLLDHISRNRTVPVTLFKTLFNDFTEKLSFPEDYVSLRMWELTCNLLEILEQNISEGEIINTAVVTDFGKACLKLLQRDMKLLAFPIPNFVCLMRNIYFNLNFSQMHMLQIYNNMLADQSIVESYLIVQKLLPPLVWVDEEVKVRNEIIDKLISHPSKEVQIICRQHFLHNLPDVKLKSGEILPPHDLRK
;
A
#
# COMPACT_ATOMS: atom_id res chain seq x y z
N MET A 1 -38.28 -31.86 31.45
CA MET A 1 -39.30 -30.95 30.87
C MET A 1 -39.21 -31.01 29.36
N ALA A 2 -40.33 -30.86 28.65
CA ALA A 2 -40.30 -30.71 27.19
C ALA A 2 -39.62 -29.37 26.84
N PRO A 3 -38.80 -29.32 25.77
CA PRO A 3 -38.10 -28.09 25.39
C PRO A 3 -39.08 -26.99 24.99
N MET A 4 -38.78 -25.75 25.38
CA MET A 4 -39.61 -24.57 25.09
C MET A 4 -39.68 -24.29 23.58
N ILE A 5 -40.90 -24.26 23.02
CA ILE A 5 -41.13 -24.00 21.59
C ILE A 5 -41.68 -22.58 21.40
N LEU A 6 -41.09 -21.83 20.47
CA LEU A 6 -41.59 -20.51 20.10
C LEU A 6 -42.70 -20.60 19.04
N GLU A 7 -43.85 -20.00 19.32
CA GLU A 7 -44.96 -19.84 18.38
C GLU A 7 -44.68 -18.78 17.30
N GLY A 8 -45.24 -18.99 16.10
CA GLY A 8 -45.16 -18.07 14.96
C GLY A 8 -44.55 -18.69 13.70
N THR A 9 -44.98 -18.18 12.53
CA THR A 9 -44.58 -18.64 11.20
C THR A 9 -43.39 -17.88 10.61
N ASN A 10 -42.94 -16.80 11.27
CA ASN A 10 -41.74 -16.05 10.86
C ASN A 10 -40.93 -15.55 12.06
N LEU A 11 -39.71 -15.08 11.81
CA LEU A 11 -38.77 -14.62 12.84
C LEU A 11 -39.34 -13.48 13.69
N GLY A 12 -40.15 -12.60 13.09
CA GLY A 12 -40.76 -11.47 13.76
C GLY A 12 -41.79 -11.92 14.81
N GLN A 13 -42.69 -12.83 14.43
CA GLN A 13 -43.69 -13.41 15.32
C GLN A 13 -43.03 -14.22 16.44
N ARG A 14 -42.05 -15.09 16.12
CA ARG A 14 -41.31 -15.86 17.14
C ARG A 14 -40.59 -14.96 18.15
N HIS A 15 -40.01 -13.84 17.69
CA HIS A 15 -39.44 -12.85 18.61
C HIS A 15 -40.50 -12.17 19.50
N ARG A 16 -41.69 -11.87 18.96
CA ARG A 16 -42.80 -11.31 19.76
C ARG A 16 -43.25 -12.30 20.82
N HIS A 17 -43.37 -13.59 20.46
CA HIS A 17 -43.70 -14.65 21.42
C HIS A 17 -42.62 -14.78 22.51
N TYR A 18 -41.34 -14.83 22.13
CA TYR A 18 -40.22 -14.79 23.08
C TYR A 18 -40.31 -13.59 24.05
N ASN A 19 -40.58 -12.39 23.55
CA ASN A 19 -40.71 -11.20 24.39
C ASN A 19 -41.94 -11.28 25.32
N SER A 20 -43.03 -11.91 24.87
CA SER A 20 -44.21 -12.17 25.70
C SER A 20 -43.88 -13.11 26.85
N LEU A 21 -43.16 -14.21 26.57
CA LEU A 21 -42.69 -15.16 27.57
C LEU A 21 -41.76 -14.49 28.59
N LEU A 22 -40.82 -13.66 28.14
CA LEU A 22 -39.96 -12.87 29.02
C LEU A 22 -40.77 -11.93 29.92
N LYS A 23 -41.76 -11.21 29.38
CA LYS A 23 -42.62 -10.34 30.18
C LYS A 23 -43.42 -11.12 31.22
N LYS A 24 -43.98 -12.28 30.85
CA LYS A 24 -44.72 -13.15 31.78
C LYS A 24 -43.81 -13.63 32.92
N ALA A 25 -42.60 -14.10 32.60
CA ALA A 25 -41.64 -14.57 33.60
C ALA A 25 -41.14 -13.45 34.52
N LEU A 26 -41.07 -12.21 34.05
CA LEU A 26 -40.73 -11.06 34.90
C LEU A 26 -41.91 -10.60 35.77
N ALA A 27 -43.15 -10.80 35.32
CA ALA A 27 -44.36 -10.39 36.04
C ALA A 27 -44.75 -11.36 37.14
N SER A 28 -44.36 -12.64 37.06
CA SER A 28 -44.70 -13.65 38.06
C SER A 28 -44.06 -13.41 39.44
N ASN A 29 -43.12 -12.46 39.58
CA ASN A 29 -42.57 -11.90 40.82
C ASN A 29 -42.07 -12.88 41.90
N GLU A 30 -42.07 -14.19 41.66
CA GLU A 30 -41.30 -15.14 42.43
C GLU A 30 -39.83 -14.82 42.17
N GLY A 31 -39.07 -14.49 43.21
CA GLY A 31 -37.64 -14.21 43.17
C GLY A 31 -36.78 -15.42 42.79
N VAL A 32 -37.18 -16.17 41.77
CA VAL A 32 -36.50 -17.35 41.26
C VAL A 32 -35.24 -16.89 40.56
N THR A 33 -34.12 -17.02 41.26
CA THR A 33 -32.81 -17.09 40.62
C THR A 33 -32.86 -18.21 39.60
N PRO A 34 -32.67 -17.94 38.30
CA PRO A 34 -32.69 -18.99 37.31
C PRO A 34 -31.60 -20.03 37.62
N ASP A 35 -31.88 -21.30 37.41
CA ASP A 35 -30.83 -22.32 37.45
C ASP A 35 -29.73 -21.99 36.44
N MET A 36 -28.51 -22.42 36.72
CA MET A 36 -27.38 -22.22 35.82
C MET A 36 -27.67 -22.78 34.42
N ILE A 37 -27.06 -22.15 33.41
CA ILE A 37 -27.21 -22.55 32.02
C ILE A 37 -26.91 -24.04 31.83
N SER A 38 -27.81 -24.74 31.15
CA SER A 38 -27.65 -26.17 30.84
C SER A 38 -27.29 -26.35 29.36
N GLN A 39 -26.39 -27.30 29.08
CA GLN A 39 -26.01 -27.67 27.71
C GLN A 39 -27.04 -28.58 27.04
N ASP A 40 -27.93 -29.19 27.83
CA ASP A 40 -29.00 -30.08 27.36
C ASP A 40 -30.31 -29.30 27.09
N GLU A 41 -30.41 -28.07 27.59
CA GLU A 41 -31.50 -27.15 27.32
C GLU A 41 -31.34 -26.44 25.98
N ASN A 42 -32.44 -25.97 25.40
CA ASN A 42 -32.39 -25.29 24.11
C ASN A 42 -31.83 -23.85 24.24
N ASP A 43 -31.42 -23.26 23.11
CA ASP A 43 -30.84 -21.89 23.10
C ASP A 43 -31.85 -20.84 23.61
N VAL A 44 -33.17 -21.08 23.48
CA VAL A 44 -34.23 -20.13 23.87
C VAL A 44 -34.43 -20.06 25.38
N GLU A 45 -34.43 -21.20 26.06
CA GLU A 45 -34.53 -21.32 27.52
C GLU A 45 -33.32 -20.65 28.17
N ASN A 46 -32.11 -20.98 27.70
CA ASN A 46 -30.88 -20.34 28.17
C ASN A 46 -30.90 -18.82 27.93
N PHE A 47 -31.46 -18.35 26.82
CA PHE A 47 -31.65 -16.91 26.58
C PHE A 47 -32.61 -16.26 27.57
N LEU A 48 -33.72 -16.92 27.88
CA LEU A 48 -34.71 -16.44 28.83
C LEU A 48 -34.08 -16.31 30.22
N LYS A 49 -33.35 -17.33 30.69
CA LYS A 49 -32.61 -17.31 31.96
C LYS A 49 -31.61 -16.15 32.03
N ILE A 50 -30.80 -15.96 30.99
CA ILE A 50 -29.82 -14.85 30.92
C ILE A 50 -30.53 -13.49 30.93
N ASP A 51 -31.63 -13.34 30.18
CA ASP A 51 -32.37 -12.09 30.11
C ASP A 51 -33.06 -11.75 31.44
N ILE A 52 -33.63 -12.75 32.14
CA ILE A 52 -34.23 -12.61 33.47
C ILE A 52 -33.16 -12.22 34.49
N ALA A 53 -32.08 -12.99 34.59
CA ALA A 53 -30.96 -12.68 35.49
C ALA A 53 -30.38 -11.28 35.22
N SER A 54 -30.25 -10.90 33.95
CA SER A 54 -29.81 -9.57 33.57
C SER A 54 -30.81 -8.47 33.92
N HIS A 55 -32.12 -8.74 33.92
CA HIS A 55 -33.15 -7.79 34.34
C HIS A 55 -33.12 -7.60 35.86
N ASN A 56 -33.08 -8.70 36.60
CA ASN A 56 -33.01 -8.74 38.06
C ASN A 56 -31.65 -8.29 38.62
N ARG A 57 -30.69 -8.05 37.74
CA ARG A 57 -29.31 -7.65 38.06
C ARG A 57 -28.58 -8.66 38.95
N ASP A 58 -28.83 -9.94 38.73
CA ASP A 58 -28.11 -11.02 39.39
C ASP A 58 -26.65 -11.04 38.91
N VAL A 59 -25.77 -10.45 39.71
CA VAL A 59 -24.35 -10.29 39.38
C VAL A 59 -23.67 -11.66 39.30
N TYR A 60 -23.94 -12.54 40.26
CA TYR A 60 -23.27 -13.83 40.35
C TYR A 60 -23.59 -14.68 39.13
N TYR A 61 -24.88 -14.78 38.77
CA TYR A 61 -25.32 -15.51 37.59
C TYR A 61 -24.65 -14.99 36.32
N ILE A 62 -24.65 -13.67 36.11
CA ILE A 62 -24.03 -13.07 34.92
C ILE A 62 -22.53 -13.34 34.89
N LEU A 63 -21.82 -13.23 36.01
CA LEU A 63 -20.38 -13.53 36.06
C LEU A 63 -20.08 -15.00 35.73
N GLU A 64 -20.91 -15.94 36.16
CA GLU A 64 -20.77 -17.36 35.76
C GLU A 64 -21.07 -17.58 34.28
N VAL A 65 -22.12 -16.95 33.72
CA VAL A 65 -22.40 -17.02 32.28
C VAL A 65 -21.23 -16.45 31.46
N LEU A 66 -20.53 -15.42 31.94
CA LEU A 66 -19.35 -14.87 31.26
C LEU A 66 -18.18 -15.87 31.18
N LYS A 67 -18.13 -16.87 32.07
CA LYS A 67 -17.13 -17.96 32.08
C LYS A 67 -17.53 -19.15 31.19
N CYS A 68 -18.75 -19.17 30.64
CA CYS A 68 -19.24 -20.24 29.78
C CYS A 68 -18.38 -20.48 28.52
N LYS A 69 -18.36 -21.74 28.05
CA LYS A 69 -17.71 -22.17 26.80
C LYS A 69 -18.52 -21.87 25.52
N ASP A 70 -19.71 -21.27 25.63
CA ASP A 70 -20.51 -20.82 24.48
C ASP A 70 -20.50 -19.30 24.32
N LEU A 71 -19.91 -18.83 23.21
CA LEU A 71 -19.79 -17.41 22.93
C LEU A 71 -21.16 -16.74 22.66
N LEU A 72 -22.19 -17.48 22.25
CA LEU A 72 -23.53 -16.93 22.05
C LEU A 72 -24.11 -16.43 23.37
N TYR A 73 -24.09 -17.27 24.41
CA TYR A 73 -24.58 -16.96 25.75
C TYR A 73 -23.79 -15.83 26.39
N VAL A 74 -22.45 -15.90 26.34
CA VAL A 74 -21.59 -14.81 26.83
C VAL A 74 -21.91 -13.50 26.11
N THR A 75 -22.13 -13.53 24.79
CA THR A 75 -22.48 -12.33 24.03
C THR A 75 -23.84 -11.76 24.44
N ARG A 76 -24.83 -12.61 24.70
CA ARG A 76 -26.16 -12.20 25.18
C ARG A 76 -26.03 -11.53 26.54
N ALA A 77 -25.33 -12.16 27.49
CA ALA A 77 -25.09 -11.63 28.82
C ALA A 77 -24.38 -10.26 28.79
N ILE A 78 -23.30 -10.12 28.01
CA ILE A 78 -22.58 -8.84 27.84
C ILE A 78 -23.51 -7.74 27.30
N LYS A 79 -24.37 -8.07 26.33
CA LYS A 79 -25.27 -7.10 25.69
C LYS A 79 -26.38 -6.63 26.61
N LYS A 80 -26.94 -7.55 27.40
CA LYS A 80 -28.08 -7.29 28.27
C LYS A 80 -27.67 -6.66 29.60
N SER A 81 -26.51 -7.06 30.13
CA SER A 81 -25.98 -6.59 31.41
C SER A 81 -25.15 -5.31 31.26
N ARG A 82 -25.58 -4.35 30.43
CA ARG A 82 -24.86 -3.08 30.23
C ARG A 82 -24.68 -2.32 31.56
N TRP A 83 -25.62 -2.48 32.48
CA TRP A 83 -25.58 -1.92 33.83
C TRP A 83 -24.31 -2.31 34.59
N LEU A 84 -23.74 -3.49 34.35
CA LEU A 84 -22.50 -3.93 35.02
C LEU A 84 -21.32 -3.02 34.67
N ILE A 85 -21.35 -2.40 33.49
CA ILE A 85 -20.31 -1.49 33.00
C ILE A 85 -20.59 -0.05 33.41
N THR A 86 -21.84 0.40 33.22
CA THR A 86 -22.21 1.82 33.32
C THR A 86 -22.55 2.28 34.73
N ASP A 87 -23.05 1.39 35.59
CA ASP A 87 -23.51 1.76 36.93
C ASP A 87 -22.34 1.74 37.92
N ASP A 88 -22.19 2.78 38.73
CA ASP A 88 -20.98 2.96 39.55
C ASP A 88 -20.88 1.95 40.71
N LYS A 89 -22.01 1.47 41.22
CA LYS A 89 -22.05 0.43 42.27
C LYS A 89 -21.33 -0.87 41.89
N TYR A 90 -21.13 -1.14 40.60
CA TYR A 90 -20.39 -2.32 40.11
C TYR A 90 -18.97 -2.00 39.63
N SER A 91 -18.45 -0.80 39.93
CA SER A 91 -17.08 -0.39 39.58
C SER A 91 -16.01 -1.31 40.19
N HIS A 92 -16.27 -1.89 41.36
CA HIS A 92 -15.42 -2.88 42.02
C HIS A 92 -15.32 -4.23 41.25
N ILE A 93 -16.24 -4.49 40.32
CA ILE A 93 -16.23 -5.67 39.43
C ILE A 93 -15.62 -5.31 38.07
N VAL A 94 -16.11 -4.23 37.45
CA VAL A 94 -15.61 -3.75 36.15
C VAL A 94 -14.49 -2.73 36.38
N ASN A 95 -13.35 -3.27 36.83
CA ASN A 95 -12.05 -2.61 36.87
C ASN A 95 -10.95 -3.60 36.45
N PRO A 96 -9.78 -3.12 36.01
CA PRO A 96 -8.73 -3.98 35.48
C PRO A 96 -8.23 -5.05 36.46
N LYS A 97 -8.15 -4.73 37.76
CA LYS A 97 -7.60 -5.63 38.79
C LYS A 97 -8.53 -6.82 39.01
N TYR A 98 -9.82 -6.59 39.27
CA TYR A 98 -10.80 -7.65 39.42
C TYR A 98 -10.90 -8.48 38.14
N LEU A 99 -11.05 -7.82 36.98
CA LEU A 99 -11.19 -8.52 35.70
C LEU A 99 -10.00 -9.44 35.41
N HIS A 100 -8.76 -9.00 35.65
CA HIS A 100 -7.58 -9.82 35.37
C HIS A 100 -7.32 -10.93 36.38
N LYS A 101 -7.76 -10.78 37.64
CA LYS A 101 -7.55 -11.77 38.70
C LYS A 101 -8.70 -12.77 38.82
N GLU A 102 -9.93 -12.29 38.81
CA GLU A 102 -11.11 -13.09 39.18
C GLU A 102 -11.90 -13.62 37.99
N LEU A 103 -11.92 -12.89 36.86
CA LEU A 103 -12.80 -13.23 35.72
C LEU A 103 -12.06 -13.73 34.47
N PHE A 104 -11.14 -12.94 33.94
CA PHE A 104 -10.41 -13.24 32.70
C PHE A 104 -9.64 -14.56 32.69
N PRO A 105 -9.12 -15.09 33.82
CA PRO A 105 -8.48 -16.40 33.81
C PRO A 105 -9.42 -17.53 33.38
N TYR A 106 -10.71 -17.42 33.70
CA TYR A 106 -11.75 -18.42 33.44
C TYR A 106 -12.52 -18.17 32.14
N MET A 107 -12.50 -16.94 31.61
CA MET A 107 -13.16 -16.62 30.34
C MET A 107 -12.42 -17.18 29.12
N MET A 108 -13.18 -17.59 28.10
CA MET A 108 -12.64 -17.82 26.75
C MET A 108 -11.95 -16.56 26.19
N SER A 109 -10.89 -16.73 25.41
CA SER A 109 -10.10 -15.61 24.86
C SER A 109 -10.94 -14.66 23.97
N LYS A 110 -11.86 -15.21 23.15
CA LYS A 110 -12.80 -14.39 22.36
C LYS A 110 -13.82 -13.67 23.24
N ALA A 111 -14.31 -14.32 24.29
CA ALA A 111 -15.25 -13.74 25.24
C ALA A 111 -14.62 -12.55 25.99
N LYS A 112 -13.40 -12.72 26.51
CA LYS A 112 -12.59 -11.64 27.10
C LYS A 112 -12.44 -10.46 26.15
N SER A 113 -12.02 -10.71 24.90
CA SER A 113 -11.84 -9.65 23.90
C SER A 113 -13.14 -8.89 23.63
N LYS A 114 -14.27 -9.60 23.63
CA LYS A 114 -15.60 -9.02 23.43
C LYS A 114 -16.05 -8.18 24.62
N LEU A 115 -15.83 -8.64 25.84
CA LEU A 115 -16.12 -7.89 27.07
C LEU A 115 -15.28 -6.61 27.14
N VAL A 116 -13.96 -6.69 26.89
CA VAL A 116 -13.09 -5.50 26.86
C VAL A 116 -13.52 -4.49 25.80
N LEU A 117 -13.91 -4.96 24.61
CA LEU A 117 -14.47 -4.10 23.56
C LEU A 117 -15.75 -3.41 24.05
N TYR A 118 -16.66 -4.15 24.67
CA TYR A 118 -17.92 -3.61 25.20
C TYR A 118 -17.68 -2.60 26.32
N ILE A 119 -16.77 -2.87 27.26
CA ILE A 119 -16.36 -1.92 28.30
C ILE A 119 -15.87 -0.63 27.64
N ARG A 120 -14.96 -0.70 26.67
CA ARG A 120 -14.49 0.50 25.96
C ARG A 120 -15.60 1.23 25.21
N LEU A 121 -16.57 0.50 24.67
CA LEU A 121 -17.69 1.10 23.94
C LEU A 121 -18.69 1.82 24.85
N TYR A 122 -18.86 1.41 26.11
CA TYR A 122 -19.92 1.93 26.98
C TYR A 122 -19.46 2.62 28.26
N LEU A 123 -18.23 2.37 28.74
CA LEU A 123 -17.65 3.08 29.87
C LEU A 123 -17.33 4.52 29.43
N ARG A 124 -17.88 5.48 30.17
CA ARG A 124 -17.73 6.93 29.90
C ARG A 124 -17.17 7.71 31.09
N ASP A 125 -17.14 7.11 32.26
CA ASP A 125 -16.48 7.69 33.43
C ASP A 125 -14.97 7.84 33.17
N GLU A 126 -14.48 9.08 33.11
CA GLU A 126 -13.11 9.39 32.71
C GLU A 126 -12.08 8.82 33.69
N LYS A 127 -12.36 8.82 35.00
CA LYS A 127 -11.46 8.30 36.04
C LYS A 127 -11.29 6.78 35.89
N ARG A 128 -12.40 6.05 35.71
CA ARG A 128 -12.38 4.60 35.50
C ARG A 128 -11.69 4.24 34.20
N VAL A 129 -11.93 4.98 33.10
CA VAL A 129 -11.22 4.77 31.83
C VAL A 129 -9.72 4.99 31.99
N GLN A 130 -9.29 6.02 32.73
CA GLN A 130 -7.88 6.28 33.02
C GLN A 130 -7.24 5.12 33.80
N VAL A 131 -7.96 4.48 34.73
CA VAL A 131 -7.48 3.26 35.42
C VAL A 131 -7.24 2.12 34.43
N PHE A 132 -8.12 1.90 33.45
CA PHE A 132 -7.89 0.93 32.37
C PHE A 132 -6.67 1.28 31.51
N TYR A 133 -6.50 2.55 31.16
CA TYR A 133 -5.33 3.03 30.42
C TYR A 133 -4.04 2.72 31.17
N ASN A 134 -3.94 3.16 32.44
CA ASN A 134 -2.74 2.98 33.29
C ASN A 134 -2.40 1.51 33.48
N TYR A 135 -3.41 0.64 33.63
CA TYR A 135 -3.20 -0.79 33.75
C TYR A 135 -2.60 -1.39 32.47
N TYR A 136 -3.21 -1.13 31.30
CA TYR A 136 -2.74 -1.71 30.04
C TYR A 136 -1.40 -1.11 29.56
N LYS A 137 -1.10 0.14 29.91
CA LYS A 137 0.17 0.83 29.59
C LYS A 137 1.40 0.05 30.06
N GLN A 138 1.29 -0.71 31.16
CA GLN A 138 2.39 -1.52 31.72
C GLN A 138 2.77 -2.74 30.85
N PHE A 139 1.84 -3.21 30.00
CA PHE A 139 1.97 -4.46 29.25
C PHE A 139 1.96 -4.26 27.73
N ASP A 140 1.09 -3.38 27.23
CA ASP A 140 0.88 -3.13 25.80
C ASP A 140 0.48 -1.66 25.58
N LYS A 141 1.50 -0.83 25.33
CA LYS A 141 1.37 0.61 25.10
C LYS A 141 0.42 0.91 23.94
N LYS A 142 0.57 0.21 22.82
CA LYS A 142 -0.27 0.38 21.61
C LYS A 142 -1.72 -0.01 21.86
N PHE A 143 -1.99 -1.00 22.71
CA PHE A 143 -3.37 -1.31 23.10
C PHE A 143 -3.96 -0.26 24.04
N ALA A 144 -3.14 0.27 24.96
CA ALA A 144 -3.56 1.29 25.92
C ALA A 144 -4.06 2.57 25.23
N THR A 145 -3.43 3.00 24.12
CA THR A 145 -3.85 4.22 23.37
C THR A 145 -5.32 4.20 22.94
N LYS A 146 -5.93 3.01 22.78
CA LYS A 146 -7.36 2.88 22.44
C LYS A 146 -8.31 3.42 23.51
N TRP A 147 -7.85 3.61 24.74
CA TRP A 147 -8.64 4.14 25.86
C TRP A 147 -8.58 5.67 25.96
N LEU A 148 -7.58 6.32 25.34
CA LEU A 148 -7.33 7.76 25.48
C LEU A 148 -8.52 8.64 25.07
N GLN A 149 -9.30 8.20 24.08
CA GLN A 149 -10.47 8.96 23.58
C GLN A 149 -11.53 9.27 24.66
N TYR A 150 -11.57 8.51 25.76
CA TYR A 150 -12.49 8.72 26.88
C TYR A 150 -11.78 9.01 28.21
N CYS A 151 -10.46 9.25 28.20
CA CYS A 151 -9.74 9.74 29.38
C CYS A 151 -9.92 11.26 29.54
N PRO A 152 -9.62 11.85 30.71
CA PRO A 152 -9.61 13.30 30.88
C PRO A 152 -8.74 13.98 29.84
N LEU A 153 -9.18 15.12 29.30
CA LEU A 153 -8.52 15.78 28.16
C LEU A 153 -7.04 16.07 28.43
N GLN A 154 -6.73 16.69 29.58
CA GLN A 154 -5.36 17.04 29.95
C GLN A 154 -4.47 15.81 30.13
N PHE A 155 -4.98 14.77 30.78
CA PHE A 155 -4.29 13.50 30.90
C PHE A 155 -3.97 12.89 29.52
N ALA A 156 -4.96 12.82 28.64
CA ALA A 156 -4.78 12.26 27.31
C ALA A 156 -3.79 13.08 26.45
N LEU A 157 -3.81 14.42 26.56
CA LEU A 157 -2.87 15.30 25.85
C LEU A 157 -1.42 15.10 26.32
N ASN A 158 -1.20 14.84 27.61
CA ASN A 158 0.13 14.55 28.15
C ASN A 158 0.63 13.19 27.64
N GLU A 159 -0.23 12.17 27.66
CA GLU A 159 0.15 10.84 27.18
C GLU A 159 0.43 10.82 25.66
N VAL A 160 -0.35 11.53 24.83
CA VAL A 160 -0.12 11.52 23.37
C VAL A 160 1.27 12.08 23.00
N HIS A 161 1.81 13.03 23.77
CA HIS A 161 3.14 13.60 23.52
C HIS A 161 4.25 12.54 23.60
N ASP A 162 4.17 11.64 24.58
CA ASP A 162 5.17 10.59 24.79
C ASP A 162 5.05 9.43 23.79
N TYR A 163 3.84 9.22 23.24
CA TYR A 163 3.46 8.03 22.49
C TYR A 163 3.04 8.30 21.03
N THR A 164 3.45 9.43 20.43
CA THR A 164 3.01 9.81 19.07
C THR A 164 3.19 8.72 18.02
N VAL A 165 4.26 7.92 18.10
CA VAL A 165 4.56 6.80 17.17
C VAL A 165 3.60 5.59 17.34
N ASP A 166 3.01 5.41 18.53
CA ASP A 166 2.13 4.27 18.83
C ASP A 166 0.64 4.55 18.54
N VAL A 167 0.29 5.80 18.24
CA VAL A 167 -1.10 6.22 17.96
C VAL A 167 -1.46 5.87 16.52
N SER A 168 -2.40 4.94 16.33
CA SER A 168 -2.91 4.63 15.00
C SER A 168 -3.72 5.80 14.42
N THR A 169 -3.74 5.92 13.08
CA THR A 169 -4.51 6.94 12.36
C THR A 169 -5.99 6.98 12.74
N SER A 170 -6.59 5.81 12.99
CA SER A 170 -7.96 5.70 13.47
C SER A 170 -8.17 6.23 14.89
N THR A 171 -7.16 6.11 15.75
CA THR A 171 -7.17 6.62 17.13
C THR A 171 -6.95 8.13 17.10
N LEU A 172 -5.94 8.62 16.36
CA LEU A 172 -5.71 10.05 16.18
C LEU A 172 -6.95 10.75 15.65
N LYS A 173 -7.60 10.22 14.62
CA LYS A 173 -8.86 10.77 14.08
C LYS A 173 -9.94 10.95 15.16
N ARG A 174 -10.04 10.03 16.12
CA ARG A 174 -11.03 10.11 17.21
C ARG A 174 -10.60 11.10 18.30
N LEU A 175 -9.31 11.17 18.60
CA LEU A 175 -8.75 12.17 19.52
C LEU A 175 -8.93 13.58 18.96
N CYS A 176 -8.63 13.79 17.69
CA CYS A 176 -8.88 15.03 16.95
C CYS A 176 -10.35 15.47 16.93
N ARG A 177 -11.30 14.53 17.04
CA ARG A 177 -12.72 14.86 17.22
C ARG A 177 -13.04 15.37 18.63
N LYS A 178 -12.23 15.00 19.63
CA LYS A 178 -12.35 15.49 21.01
C LYS A 178 -11.69 16.86 21.18
N SER A 179 -10.51 17.08 20.57
CA SER A 179 -9.82 18.37 20.60
C SER A 179 -8.81 18.50 19.45
N PHE A 180 -8.69 19.71 18.89
CA PHE A 180 -7.68 20.04 17.88
C PHE A 180 -6.25 19.97 18.44
N GLU A 181 -6.06 20.18 19.75
CA GLU A 181 -4.74 20.16 20.41
C GLU A 181 -3.98 18.85 20.22
N PHE A 182 -4.68 17.73 20.04
CA PHE A 182 -4.05 16.45 19.71
C PHE A 182 -3.32 16.51 18.36
N LEU A 183 -3.88 17.21 17.37
CA LEU A 183 -3.24 17.37 16.07
C LEU A 183 -2.01 18.27 16.19
N LYS A 184 -2.08 19.39 16.93
CA LYS A 184 -0.94 20.27 17.17
C LYS A 184 0.22 19.49 17.80
N LYS A 185 -0.04 18.75 18.88
CA LYS A 185 0.99 17.91 19.54
C LYS A 185 1.54 16.82 18.63
N TYR A 186 0.69 16.19 17.81
CA TYR A 186 1.12 15.17 16.87
C TYR A 186 2.03 15.75 15.77
N ALA A 187 1.64 16.88 15.18
CA ALA A 187 2.38 17.54 14.12
C ALA A 187 3.75 18.07 14.57
N ALA A 188 3.81 18.63 15.80
CA ALA A 188 5.03 19.15 16.41
C ALA A 188 6.03 18.05 16.83
N SER A 189 5.65 16.78 16.79
CA SER A 189 6.53 15.69 17.19
C SER A 189 7.61 15.41 16.15
N SER A 190 8.88 15.49 16.55
CA SER A 190 10.04 15.11 15.74
C SER A 190 10.17 13.60 15.52
N LYS A 191 9.43 12.79 16.29
CA LYS A 191 9.45 11.31 16.24
C LYS A 191 8.62 10.73 15.08
N VAL A 192 7.81 11.54 14.41
CA VAL A 192 6.94 11.10 13.30
C VAL A 192 7.61 11.45 11.97
N ASN A 193 7.80 10.47 11.10
CA ASN A 193 8.37 10.70 9.77
C ASN A 193 7.38 11.47 8.86
N GLY A 194 7.88 12.09 7.79
CA GLY A 194 7.08 12.92 6.87
C GLY A 194 5.90 12.18 6.22
N TRP A 195 6.11 10.92 5.79
CA TRP A 195 5.08 10.10 5.13
C TRP A 195 3.92 9.77 6.06
N ASP A 196 4.20 9.41 7.31
CA ASP A 196 3.18 9.18 8.33
C ASP A 196 2.44 10.49 8.61
N LYS A 197 3.12 11.65 8.67
CA LYS A 197 2.45 12.94 8.83
C LYS A 197 1.45 13.21 7.71
N GLU A 198 1.82 12.98 6.45
CA GLU A 198 0.93 13.16 5.29
C GLU A 198 -0.36 12.31 5.41
N GLU A 199 -0.22 11.00 5.68
CA GLU A 199 -1.37 10.11 5.79
C GLU A 199 -2.32 10.53 6.92
N HIS A 200 -1.75 10.92 8.07
CA HIS A 200 -2.53 11.33 9.23
C HIS A 200 -3.26 12.63 8.97
N LEU A 201 -2.58 13.65 8.43
CA LEU A 201 -3.17 14.95 8.07
C LEU A 201 -4.33 14.76 7.08
N LYS A 202 -4.17 13.90 6.07
CA LYS A 202 -5.23 13.56 5.09
C LYS A 202 -6.52 13.04 5.73
N LYS A 203 -6.41 12.25 6.81
CA LYS A 203 -7.58 11.66 7.49
C LYS A 203 -8.29 12.64 8.43
N VAL A 204 -7.62 13.73 8.83
CA VAL A 204 -8.15 14.77 9.72
C VAL A 204 -8.53 16.08 9.03
N GLN A 205 -8.48 16.17 7.70
CA GLN A 205 -8.95 17.33 6.92
C GLN A 205 -10.38 17.80 7.24
N PHE A 206 -11.21 17.00 7.92
CA PHE A 206 -12.51 17.46 8.41
C PHE A 206 -12.42 18.62 9.40
N LEU A 207 -11.26 18.79 10.08
CA LEU A 207 -10.98 19.89 10.99
C LEU A 207 -10.83 21.24 10.28
N ILE A 208 -10.51 21.26 8.98
CA ILE A 208 -10.35 22.50 8.19
C ILE A 208 -11.59 23.40 8.28
N ARG A 209 -12.78 22.83 8.49
CA ARG A 209 -14.03 23.59 8.59
C ARG A 209 -14.19 24.42 9.86
N HIS A 210 -13.48 24.06 10.92
CA HIS A 210 -13.63 24.67 12.25
C HIS A 210 -12.31 25.27 12.76
N ASN A 211 -11.17 24.81 12.24
CA ASN A 211 -9.83 25.22 12.65
C ASN A 211 -8.97 25.51 11.40
N THR A 212 -9.48 26.32 10.46
CA THR A 212 -8.83 26.55 9.17
C THR A 212 -7.40 27.08 9.33
N GLU A 213 -7.23 28.19 10.05
CA GLU A 213 -5.92 28.82 10.24
C GLU A 213 -4.94 27.91 10.96
N GLU A 214 -5.35 27.30 12.07
CA GLU A 214 -4.48 26.42 12.84
C GLU A 214 -4.07 25.18 12.04
N TYR A 215 -4.94 24.65 11.19
CA TYR A 215 -4.63 23.52 10.33
C TYR A 215 -3.67 23.92 9.21
N LEU A 216 -3.84 25.11 8.63
CA LEU A 216 -2.92 25.65 7.63
C LEU A 216 -1.56 25.99 8.25
N ASN A 217 -1.49 26.47 9.49
CA ASN A 217 -0.22 26.66 10.21
C ASN A 217 0.57 25.35 10.30
N ILE A 218 -0.14 24.22 10.56
CA ILE A 218 0.49 22.90 10.59
C ILE A 218 0.99 22.50 9.19
N ILE A 219 0.19 22.72 8.14
CA ILE A 219 0.59 22.43 6.76
C ILE A 219 1.81 23.27 6.35
N ASP A 220 1.80 24.57 6.65
CA ASP A 220 2.88 25.49 6.29
C ASP A 220 4.21 25.09 6.97
N SER A 221 4.16 24.48 8.16
CA SER A 221 5.35 23.94 8.82
C SER A 221 5.88 22.62 8.23
N CYS A 222 5.13 21.96 7.34
CA CYS A 222 5.53 20.70 6.72
C CYS A 222 6.30 20.94 5.42
N HIS A 223 7.27 20.09 5.10
CA HIS A 223 7.91 20.09 3.77
C HIS A 223 6.86 19.87 2.65
N PRO A 224 6.94 20.55 1.48
CA PRO A 224 5.98 20.44 0.38
C PRO A 224 5.57 19.00 -0.01
N TYR A 225 6.55 18.09 -0.07
CA TYR A 225 6.33 16.65 -0.36
C TYR A 225 5.49 15.89 0.68
N TYR A 226 5.30 16.41 1.89
CA TYR A 226 4.56 15.76 2.97
C TYR A 226 3.18 16.39 3.24
N ILE A 227 2.76 17.33 2.40
CA ILE A 227 1.47 17.98 2.52
C ILE A 227 0.42 17.12 1.79
N PRO A 228 -0.69 16.75 2.44
CA PRO A 228 -1.69 15.92 1.79
C PRO A 228 -2.50 16.70 0.76
N LYS A 229 -2.78 16.07 -0.39
CA LYS A 229 -3.73 16.63 -1.39
C LYS A 229 -5.06 17.03 -0.75
N LEU A 230 -5.44 18.29 -0.92
CA LEU A 230 -6.67 18.85 -0.34
C LEU A 230 -7.88 18.40 -1.15
N LYS A 231 -8.89 17.83 -0.49
CA LYS A 231 -10.14 17.49 -1.18
C LYS A 231 -10.86 18.76 -1.63
N ASN A 232 -11.46 18.75 -2.82
CA ASN A 232 -12.11 19.92 -3.44
C ASN A 232 -13.10 20.64 -2.49
N LYS A 233 -13.83 19.90 -1.65
CA LYS A 233 -14.76 20.49 -0.68
C LYS A 233 -14.10 21.32 0.43
N TYR A 234 -12.85 21.01 0.81
CA TYR A 234 -12.08 21.74 1.82
C TYR A 234 -11.27 22.86 1.17
N LEU A 235 -10.70 22.61 -0.01
CA LEU A 235 -10.07 23.65 -0.81
C LEU A 235 -11.06 24.78 -1.12
N LYS A 236 -12.30 24.45 -1.51
CA LYS A 236 -13.41 25.42 -1.65
C LYS A 236 -13.64 26.25 -0.38
N HIS A 237 -13.49 25.65 0.79
CA HIS A 237 -13.68 26.36 2.06
C HIS A 237 -12.50 27.31 2.34
N ILE A 238 -11.26 26.84 2.13
CA ILE A 238 -10.02 27.61 2.27
C ILE A 238 -10.03 28.81 1.32
N MET A 239 -10.32 28.60 0.03
CA MET A 239 -10.36 29.67 -0.96
C MET A 239 -11.44 30.72 -0.67
N LYS A 240 -12.45 30.40 0.14
CA LYS A 240 -13.47 31.37 0.58
C LYS A 240 -13.08 32.14 1.85
N THR A 241 -12.18 31.59 2.67
CA THR A 241 -11.85 32.13 3.99
C THR A 241 -10.49 32.80 4.01
N CYS A 242 -9.50 32.25 3.33
CA CYS A 242 -8.11 32.75 3.29
C CYS A 242 -7.43 32.49 1.92
N PRO A 243 -7.99 32.96 0.80
CA PRO A 243 -7.44 32.71 -0.55
C PRO A 243 -5.99 33.18 -0.71
N LEU A 244 -5.66 34.35 -0.16
CA LEU A 244 -4.32 34.95 -0.29
C LEU A 244 -3.21 34.07 0.30
N ARG A 245 -3.49 33.27 1.34
CA ARG A 245 -2.50 32.38 1.94
C ARG A 245 -2.05 31.28 0.99
N ILE A 246 -2.97 30.77 0.17
CA ILE A 246 -2.66 29.75 -0.85
C ILE A 246 -1.97 30.39 -2.06
N VAL A 247 -2.44 31.56 -2.49
CA VAL A 247 -1.89 32.26 -3.67
C VAL A 247 -0.47 32.77 -3.41
N ASN A 248 -0.23 33.40 -2.25
CA ASN A 248 1.09 33.97 -1.93
C ASN A 248 2.15 32.88 -1.66
N ASN A 249 1.73 31.72 -1.15
CA ASN A 249 2.63 30.59 -0.86
C ASN A 249 2.46 29.45 -1.87
N PHE A 250 2.11 29.77 -3.12
CA PHE A 250 1.67 28.75 -4.08
C PHE A 250 2.73 27.66 -4.35
N CYS A 251 4.03 27.99 -4.33
CA CYS A 251 5.12 27.00 -4.46
C CYS A 251 4.93 25.85 -3.45
N HIS A 252 4.62 26.21 -2.20
CA HIS A 252 4.43 25.26 -1.10
C HIS A 252 3.22 24.36 -1.32
N TYR A 253 2.19 24.88 -1.98
CA TYR A 253 0.90 24.22 -2.17
C TYR A 253 0.74 23.56 -3.54
N PHE A 254 1.68 23.75 -4.47
CA PHE A 254 1.57 23.39 -5.89
C PHE A 254 1.07 21.95 -6.10
N TYR A 255 1.69 20.98 -5.42
CA TYR A 255 1.33 19.56 -5.56
C TYR A 255 0.04 19.14 -4.83
N THR A 256 -0.55 20.05 -4.06
CA THR A 256 -1.60 19.74 -3.06
C THR A 256 -2.97 20.31 -3.44
N VAL A 257 -2.96 21.35 -4.28
CA VAL A 257 -4.14 22.10 -4.71
C VAL A 257 -4.58 21.62 -6.08
N ASP A 258 -5.90 21.62 -6.30
CA ASP A 258 -6.50 21.36 -7.61
C ASP A 258 -6.61 22.66 -8.40
N CYS A 259 -5.91 22.77 -9.54
CA CYS A 259 -5.80 24.01 -10.30
C CYS A 259 -7.16 24.54 -10.76
N ALA A 260 -8.03 23.64 -11.25
CA ALA A 260 -9.38 24.01 -11.68
C ALA A 260 -10.20 24.63 -10.53
N SER A 261 -10.05 24.08 -9.32
CA SER A 261 -10.66 24.64 -8.11
C SER A 261 -10.05 25.98 -7.71
N LEU A 262 -8.72 26.16 -7.81
CA LEU A 262 -8.03 27.43 -7.55
C LEU A 262 -8.51 28.54 -8.49
N ILE A 263 -8.44 28.29 -9.80
CA ILE A 263 -8.85 29.23 -10.87
C ILE A 263 -10.29 29.71 -10.68
N LYS A 264 -11.18 28.84 -10.20
CA LYS A 264 -12.59 29.18 -9.97
C LYS A 264 -12.80 30.27 -8.91
N TYR A 265 -11.89 30.44 -7.96
CA TYR A 265 -12.01 31.41 -6.86
C TYR A 265 -11.09 32.62 -6.99
N MET A 266 -10.32 32.71 -8.07
CA MET A 266 -9.54 33.90 -8.41
C MET A 266 -10.34 34.75 -9.41
N ASP A 267 -10.33 36.07 -9.25
CA ASP A 267 -10.81 36.98 -10.29
C ASP A 267 -9.79 37.08 -11.45
N LYS A 268 -10.23 37.65 -12.58
CA LYS A 268 -9.44 37.68 -13.81
C LYS A 268 -8.15 38.48 -13.66
N ASP A 269 -8.21 39.63 -13.00
CA ASP A 269 -7.07 40.53 -12.84
C ASP A 269 -6.03 39.91 -11.90
N SER A 270 -6.49 39.28 -10.81
CA SER A 270 -5.64 38.49 -9.91
C SER A 270 -4.97 37.30 -10.61
N ILE A 271 -5.63 36.64 -11.57
CA ILE A 271 -5.01 35.55 -12.35
C ILE A 271 -3.86 36.08 -13.21
N LYS A 272 -4.08 37.20 -13.92
CA LYS A 272 -3.03 37.83 -14.74
C LYS A 272 -1.81 38.16 -13.88
N GLN A 273 -2.03 38.88 -12.78
CA GLN A 273 -0.95 39.29 -11.89
C GLN A 273 -0.22 38.09 -11.29
N PHE A 274 -0.95 37.08 -10.82
CA PHE A 274 -0.38 35.84 -10.29
C PHE A 274 0.53 35.12 -11.30
N LEU A 275 0.13 35.03 -12.57
CA LEU A 275 0.95 34.39 -13.60
C LEU A 275 2.20 35.21 -13.91
N LEU A 276 2.09 36.54 -14.01
CA LEU A 276 3.24 37.43 -14.25
C LEU A 276 4.22 37.44 -13.08
N ASP A 277 3.74 37.30 -11.84
CA ASP A 277 4.61 37.18 -10.68
C ASP A 277 5.25 35.79 -10.59
N SER A 278 4.50 34.74 -10.96
CA SER A 278 5.03 33.39 -11.03
C SER A 278 6.08 33.21 -12.13
N SER A 279 5.99 33.94 -13.25
CA SER A 279 6.99 33.87 -14.32
C SER A 279 8.36 34.41 -13.88
N LYS A 280 8.39 35.30 -12.89
CA LYS A 280 9.61 35.84 -12.28
C LYS A 280 10.26 34.90 -11.26
N ASN A 281 9.53 33.90 -10.76
CA ASN A 281 10.03 32.89 -9.82
C ASN A 281 10.48 31.65 -10.61
N GLN A 282 11.79 31.33 -10.58
CA GLN A 282 12.38 30.27 -11.41
C GLN A 282 11.74 28.88 -11.17
N GLU A 283 11.52 28.50 -9.90
CA GLU A 283 10.94 27.19 -9.52
C GLU A 283 9.48 27.04 -9.98
N LEU A 284 8.67 28.08 -9.78
CA LEU A 284 7.29 28.11 -10.27
C LEU A 284 7.22 28.22 -11.79
N SER A 285 8.13 28.96 -12.41
CA SER A 285 8.13 29.21 -13.85
C SER A 285 8.24 27.90 -14.62
N GLU A 286 9.16 27.02 -14.23
CA GLU A 286 9.30 25.69 -14.82
C GLU A 286 8.08 24.80 -14.58
N SER A 287 7.51 24.83 -13.38
CA SER A 287 6.35 24.02 -13.01
C SER A 287 5.05 24.47 -13.71
N ILE A 288 4.89 25.78 -13.94
CA ILE A 288 3.72 26.39 -14.58
C ILE A 288 3.83 26.39 -16.12
N LYS A 289 5.05 26.32 -16.67
CA LYS A 289 5.29 26.13 -18.13
C LYS A 289 4.67 24.85 -18.68
N ASP A 290 4.23 23.93 -17.83
CA ASP A 290 3.35 22.85 -18.25
C ASP A 290 2.08 23.41 -18.93
N ARG A 291 1.90 23.06 -20.20
CA ARG A 291 0.80 23.58 -21.03
C ARG A 291 -0.57 23.28 -20.41
N ASP A 292 -0.77 22.06 -19.89
CA ASP A 292 -2.07 21.64 -19.38
C ASP A 292 -2.44 22.39 -18.09
N PHE A 293 -1.43 22.71 -17.29
CA PHE A 293 -1.56 23.60 -16.14
C PHE A 293 -1.87 25.05 -16.57
N MET A 294 -1.09 25.63 -17.48
CA MET A 294 -1.21 27.04 -17.90
C MET A 294 -2.53 27.32 -18.64
N LYS A 295 -2.98 26.38 -19.48
CA LYS A 295 -4.22 26.50 -20.28
C LYS A 295 -5.43 26.88 -19.44
N GLY A 296 -5.56 26.31 -18.23
CA GLY A 296 -6.69 26.58 -17.34
C GLY A 296 -6.78 28.06 -16.92
N PHE A 297 -5.64 28.70 -16.67
CA PHE A 297 -5.57 30.10 -16.27
C PHE A 297 -5.75 31.04 -17.46
N LEU A 298 -5.07 30.75 -18.58
CA LEU A 298 -5.14 31.60 -19.79
C LEU A 298 -6.57 31.75 -20.33
N LEU A 299 -7.37 30.68 -20.29
CA LEU A 299 -8.76 30.72 -20.73
C LEU A 299 -9.66 31.66 -19.89
N LYS A 300 -9.21 32.14 -18.73
CA LYS A 300 -9.97 33.07 -17.87
C LYS A 300 -9.64 34.54 -18.06
N ILE A 301 -8.48 34.87 -18.65
CA ILE A 301 -8.04 36.25 -18.90
C ILE A 301 -8.31 36.67 -20.35
N GLU A 302 -8.27 37.98 -20.63
CA GLU A 302 -8.55 38.53 -21.96
C GLU A 302 -7.47 38.14 -22.98
N TYR A 303 -7.81 38.13 -24.28
CA TYR A 303 -6.91 37.70 -25.35
C TYR A 303 -5.56 38.42 -25.33
N ASN A 304 -5.58 39.76 -25.22
CA ASN A 304 -4.35 40.55 -25.21
C ASN A 304 -3.45 40.23 -24.00
N ASP A 305 -4.07 39.97 -22.84
CA ASP A 305 -3.34 39.59 -21.62
C ASP A 305 -2.72 38.20 -21.72
N ARG A 306 -3.35 37.26 -22.44
CA ARG A 306 -2.77 35.91 -22.67
C ARG A 306 -1.43 36.01 -23.39
N ILE A 307 -1.35 36.86 -24.42
CA ILE A 307 -0.13 37.07 -25.20
C ILE A 307 0.97 37.63 -24.30
N GLU A 308 0.64 38.63 -23.49
CA GLU A 308 1.57 39.24 -22.52
C GLU A 308 2.12 38.20 -21.53
N VAL A 309 1.26 37.38 -20.94
CA VAL A 309 1.66 36.32 -20.01
C VAL A 309 2.55 35.27 -20.70
N ILE A 310 2.18 34.80 -21.88
CA ILE A 310 2.99 33.80 -22.60
C ILE A 310 4.38 34.39 -22.95
N LYS A 311 4.46 35.66 -23.37
CA LYS A 311 5.75 36.33 -23.61
C LYS A 311 6.62 36.34 -22.34
N ALA A 312 6.02 36.61 -21.18
CA ALA A 312 6.72 36.66 -19.90
C ALA A 312 7.31 35.30 -19.45
N PHE A 313 6.66 34.17 -19.73
CA PHE A 313 7.18 32.84 -19.37
C PHE A 313 8.28 32.33 -20.31
N TYR A 314 8.24 32.70 -21.59
CA TYR A 314 9.11 32.13 -22.63
C TYR A 314 10.17 33.10 -23.17
N ASN A 315 10.34 34.27 -22.56
CA ASN A 315 11.34 35.28 -22.93
C ASN A 315 11.33 35.63 -24.43
N VAL A 316 10.14 35.67 -25.04
CA VAL A 316 10.01 36.04 -26.45
C VAL A 316 10.24 37.54 -26.59
N ALA A 317 11.22 37.93 -27.43
CA ALA A 317 11.64 39.32 -27.60
C ALA A 317 10.46 40.28 -27.80
N THR A 318 10.52 41.43 -27.13
CA THR A 318 9.46 42.47 -27.14
C THR A 318 9.19 43.04 -28.53
N ASP A 319 10.14 42.91 -29.45
CA ASP A 319 10.10 43.51 -30.79
C ASP A 319 9.31 42.70 -31.83
N ILE A 320 8.81 41.51 -31.48
CA ILE A 320 7.91 40.77 -32.37
C ILE A 320 6.53 41.44 -32.30
N ASP A 321 6.17 42.15 -33.38
CA ASP A 321 4.84 42.75 -33.57
C ASP A 321 3.80 41.63 -33.75
N CYS A 322 3.21 41.20 -32.63
CA CYS A 322 2.21 40.13 -32.59
C CYS A 322 0.80 40.60 -32.99
N LYS A 323 0.65 41.82 -33.55
CA LYS A 323 -0.65 42.32 -34.03
C LYS A 323 -1.13 41.62 -35.30
N GLY A 324 -0.28 40.84 -35.95
CA GLY A 324 -0.58 40.10 -37.17
C GLY A 324 -0.31 38.59 -37.07
N PRO A 325 -0.81 37.81 -38.05
CA PRO A 325 -0.72 36.34 -38.03
C PRO A 325 0.72 35.81 -38.11
N ASP A 326 1.60 36.50 -38.83
CA ASP A 326 3.02 36.11 -38.97
C ASP A 326 3.78 36.31 -37.65
N GLY A 327 3.44 37.33 -36.86
CA GLY A 327 4.02 37.58 -35.55
C GLY A 327 3.63 36.53 -34.49
N LEU A 328 2.44 35.93 -34.60
CA LEU A 328 2.01 34.83 -33.71
C LEU A 328 2.71 33.52 -34.05
N ASN A 329 2.88 33.21 -35.33
CA ASN A 329 3.67 32.04 -35.76
C ASN A 329 5.11 32.14 -35.28
N LEU A 330 5.76 33.30 -35.44
CA LEU A 330 7.11 33.55 -34.95
C LEU A 330 7.22 33.41 -33.41
N MET A 331 6.23 33.91 -32.67
CA MET A 331 6.18 33.77 -31.21
C MET A 331 6.07 32.30 -30.79
N PHE A 332 5.23 31.49 -31.43
CA PHE A 332 5.10 30.07 -31.08
C PHE A 332 6.27 29.21 -31.55
N SER A 333 6.89 29.54 -32.68
CA SER A 333 8.15 28.93 -33.08
C SER A 333 9.29 29.26 -32.10
N ALA A 334 9.32 30.49 -31.56
CA ALA A 334 10.28 30.85 -30.50
C ALA A 334 10.02 30.09 -29.19
N ILE A 335 8.76 29.84 -28.84
CA ILE A 335 8.38 29.02 -27.66
C ILE A 335 8.83 27.57 -27.82
N GLU A 336 8.75 26.99 -29.03
CA GLU A 336 9.27 25.65 -29.30
C GLU A 336 10.78 25.55 -29.17
N ASN A 337 11.52 26.53 -29.70
CA ASN A 337 12.97 26.54 -29.61
C ASN A 337 13.47 26.64 -28.15
N ASN A 338 12.65 27.18 -27.24
CA ASN A 338 12.93 27.28 -25.81
C ASN A 338 12.39 26.09 -24.98
N ALA A 339 11.66 25.15 -25.57
CA ALA A 339 11.04 24.02 -24.87
C ALA A 339 11.73 22.69 -25.23
N SER A 340 12.21 21.96 -24.23
CA SER A 340 12.99 20.71 -24.36
C SER A 340 12.16 19.46 -24.74
N PHE A 341 11.08 19.61 -25.51
CA PHE A 341 10.23 18.50 -25.94
C PHE A 341 10.49 18.08 -27.39
N ASN A 342 10.62 16.78 -27.64
CA ASN A 342 10.75 16.21 -28.99
C ASN A 342 9.43 16.34 -29.81
N ILE A 343 9.53 16.95 -31.00
CA ILE A 343 8.57 17.05 -32.14
C ILE A 343 7.54 18.23 -32.06
N PRO A 344 7.39 19.04 -33.14
CA PRO A 344 6.74 20.35 -33.11
C PRO A 344 5.21 20.28 -32.93
N ARG A 345 4.72 20.95 -31.90
CA ARG A 345 3.32 21.10 -31.51
C ARG A 345 2.93 22.58 -31.39
N VAL A 346 3.53 23.46 -32.21
CA VAL A 346 3.25 24.92 -32.33
C VAL A 346 1.75 25.17 -32.29
N PHE A 347 1.00 24.38 -33.05
CA PHE A 347 -0.43 24.57 -33.24
C PHE A 347 -1.25 24.35 -31.94
N LEU A 348 -0.75 23.64 -30.94
CA LEU A 348 -1.49 23.38 -29.69
C LEU A 348 -1.67 24.63 -28.83
N TRP A 349 -0.80 25.63 -28.96
CA TRP A 349 -1.00 26.91 -28.30
C TRP A 349 -2.16 27.72 -28.86
N TYR A 350 -2.60 27.44 -30.09
CA TYR A 350 -3.80 28.07 -30.63
C TYR A 350 -5.08 27.68 -29.88
N GLN A 351 -5.06 26.63 -29.05
CA GLN A 351 -6.20 26.27 -28.18
C GLN A 351 -6.61 27.39 -27.21
N VAL A 352 -5.72 28.35 -26.94
CA VAL A 352 -6.03 29.52 -26.10
C VAL A 352 -6.36 30.78 -26.92
N MET A 353 -6.47 30.67 -28.25
CA MET A 353 -6.72 31.77 -29.19
C MET A 353 -8.19 31.82 -29.66
N PRO A 354 -8.69 32.99 -30.10
CA PRO A 354 -9.99 33.11 -30.75
C PRO A 354 -10.10 32.20 -31.97
N PHE A 355 -11.27 31.58 -32.17
CA PHE A 355 -11.47 30.60 -33.23
C PHE A 355 -11.15 31.15 -34.61
N ASN A 356 -11.59 32.36 -34.95
CA ASN A 356 -11.31 32.99 -36.25
C ASN A 356 -9.81 33.13 -36.54
N VAL A 357 -9.01 33.50 -35.54
CA VAL A 357 -7.55 33.63 -35.67
C VAL A 357 -6.91 32.25 -35.83
N ALA A 358 -7.25 31.30 -34.96
CA ALA A 358 -6.74 29.93 -35.04
C ALA A 358 -7.12 29.24 -36.35
N PHE A 359 -8.37 29.40 -36.79
CA PHE A 359 -8.90 28.83 -38.02
C PHE A 359 -8.16 29.34 -39.25
N HIS A 360 -7.91 30.66 -39.33
CA HIS A 360 -7.17 31.22 -40.45
C HIS A 360 -5.73 30.65 -40.56
N GLU A 361 -5.02 30.54 -39.44
CA GLU A 361 -3.62 30.09 -39.43
C GLU A 361 -3.46 28.58 -39.55
N ILE A 362 -4.21 27.81 -38.76
CA ILE A 362 -4.12 26.36 -38.78
C ILE A 362 -4.53 25.81 -40.14
N THR A 363 -5.53 26.39 -40.81
CA THR A 363 -5.90 25.93 -42.16
C THR A 363 -4.82 26.19 -43.21
N LYS A 364 -3.98 27.24 -43.06
CA LYS A 364 -2.78 27.43 -43.90
C LYS A 364 -1.74 26.35 -43.63
N LEU A 365 -1.53 25.99 -42.37
CA LEU A 365 -0.59 24.94 -41.96
C LEU A 365 -1.04 23.56 -42.47
N ILE A 366 -2.33 23.23 -42.30
CA ILE A 366 -2.92 21.97 -42.78
C ILE A 366 -2.67 21.75 -44.28
N ARG A 367 -2.72 22.82 -45.11
CA ARG A 367 -2.48 22.72 -46.55
C ARG A 367 -1.04 22.33 -46.91
N LYS A 368 -0.07 22.64 -46.04
CA LYS A 368 1.34 22.35 -46.24
C LYS A 368 1.78 21.04 -45.56
N GLU A 369 0.97 20.52 -44.65
CA GLU A 369 1.28 19.34 -43.85
C GLU A 369 0.93 18.04 -44.57
N LEU A 370 1.95 17.20 -44.79
CA LEU A 370 1.81 15.91 -45.46
C LEU A 370 1.37 14.80 -44.50
N ASN A 371 1.70 14.92 -43.21
CA ASN A 371 1.41 13.92 -42.19
C ASN A 371 -0.06 13.99 -41.71
N SER A 372 -0.80 12.90 -41.88
CA SER A 372 -2.21 12.80 -41.49
C SER A 372 -2.43 13.00 -39.99
N ASP A 373 -1.57 12.46 -39.12
CA ASP A 373 -1.76 12.55 -37.67
C ASP A 373 -1.55 13.99 -37.17
N VAL A 374 -0.65 14.73 -37.82
CA VAL A 374 -0.42 16.15 -37.54
C VAL A 374 -1.60 16.98 -38.02
N ARG A 375 -2.11 16.75 -39.24
CA ARG A 375 -3.34 17.40 -39.74
C ARG A 375 -4.54 17.14 -38.83
N LEU A 376 -4.69 15.91 -38.35
CA LEU A 376 -5.77 15.55 -37.41
C LEU A 376 -5.63 16.32 -36.09
N SER A 377 -4.42 16.39 -35.53
CA SER A 377 -4.14 17.14 -34.30
C SER A 377 -4.41 18.65 -34.45
N MET A 378 -4.15 19.20 -35.63
CA MET A 378 -4.49 20.57 -36.00
C MET A 378 -6.02 20.80 -36.04
N LEU A 379 -6.77 19.89 -36.67
CA LEU A 379 -8.24 19.94 -36.70
C LEU A 379 -8.86 19.81 -35.31
N GLU A 380 -8.29 18.97 -34.45
CA GLU A 380 -8.71 18.85 -33.05
C GLU A 380 -8.45 20.12 -32.24
N THR A 381 -7.36 20.81 -32.54
CA THR A 381 -7.08 22.11 -31.92
C THR A 381 -8.14 23.13 -32.31
N LEU A 382 -8.53 23.19 -33.59
CA LEU A 382 -9.63 24.02 -34.04
C LEU A 382 -10.96 23.67 -33.38
N LEU A 383 -11.22 22.38 -33.18
CA LEU A 383 -12.42 21.93 -32.46
C LEU A 383 -12.43 22.42 -31.00
N ILE A 384 -11.28 22.41 -30.33
CA ILE A 384 -11.14 22.97 -28.97
C ILE A 384 -11.34 24.49 -28.99
N CYS A 385 -10.80 25.20 -29.98
CA CYS A 385 -10.99 26.65 -30.15
C CYS A 385 -12.47 27.01 -30.38
N ALA A 386 -13.18 26.23 -31.19
CA ALA A 386 -14.60 26.43 -31.46
C ALA A 386 -15.47 26.28 -30.18
N GLY A 387 -14.99 25.51 -29.19
CA GLY A 387 -15.63 25.38 -27.89
C GLY A 387 -17.08 24.90 -28.02
N HIS A 388 -18.02 25.67 -27.47
CA HIS A 388 -19.47 25.42 -27.58
C HIS A 388 -20.18 26.35 -28.57
N ASN A 389 -19.45 27.14 -29.36
CA ASN A 389 -20.05 28.02 -30.36
C ASN A 389 -20.48 27.23 -31.59
N LEU A 390 -21.79 27.11 -31.80
CA LEU A 390 -22.36 26.38 -32.93
C LEU A 390 -21.95 26.93 -34.29
N GLN A 391 -21.73 28.25 -34.42
CA GLN A 391 -21.29 28.87 -35.67
C GLN A 391 -19.84 28.49 -36.00
N ASP A 392 -18.95 28.52 -35.02
CA ASP A 392 -17.55 28.14 -35.21
C ASP A 392 -17.43 26.64 -35.52
N GLN A 393 -18.21 25.81 -34.81
CA GLN A 393 -18.31 24.37 -35.07
C GLN A 393 -18.83 24.09 -36.48
N SER A 394 -19.79 24.88 -36.98
CA SER A 394 -20.34 24.73 -38.34
C SER A 394 -19.30 25.06 -39.40
N ILE A 395 -18.52 26.13 -39.19
CA ILE A 395 -17.41 26.52 -40.07
C ILE A 395 -16.37 25.41 -40.12
N LEU A 396 -16.00 24.84 -38.98
CA LEU A 396 -15.03 23.74 -38.92
C LEU A 396 -15.57 22.47 -39.59
N LEU A 397 -16.82 22.09 -39.33
CA LEU A 397 -17.44 20.90 -39.92
C LEU A 397 -17.55 21.04 -41.45
N LYS A 398 -17.94 22.22 -41.94
CA LYS A 398 -18.00 22.53 -43.37
C LYS A 398 -16.61 22.48 -44.01
N TYR A 399 -15.60 23.06 -43.36
CA TYR A 399 -14.21 22.97 -43.83
C TYR A 399 -13.74 21.52 -43.90
N TYR A 400 -14.02 20.72 -42.87
CA TYR A 400 -13.70 19.30 -42.87
C TYR A 400 -14.38 18.56 -44.03
N HIS A 401 -15.68 18.77 -44.22
CA HIS A 401 -16.43 18.18 -45.32
C HIS A 401 -15.83 18.57 -46.68
N ASP A 402 -15.56 19.84 -46.91
CA ASP A 402 -15.13 20.33 -48.23
C ASP A 402 -13.68 19.93 -48.57
N ARG A 403 -12.82 19.69 -47.57
CA ARG A 403 -11.38 19.45 -47.77
C ARG A 403 -10.87 18.07 -47.37
N HIS A 404 -11.59 17.36 -46.50
CA HIS A 404 -11.13 16.13 -45.85
C HIS A 404 -12.15 14.95 -45.94
N ILE A 405 -13.25 15.09 -46.69
CA ILE A 405 -14.22 14.00 -46.90
C ILE A 405 -13.64 12.76 -47.61
N ASN A 406 -12.53 12.92 -48.33
CA ASN A 406 -11.86 11.82 -49.04
C ASN A 406 -10.72 11.18 -48.23
N GLU A 407 -10.50 11.58 -46.98
CA GLU A 407 -9.47 10.98 -46.11
C GLU A 407 -9.79 9.51 -45.77
N PRO A 408 -8.79 8.69 -45.39
CA PRO A 408 -9.00 7.30 -45.00
C PRO A 408 -9.96 7.15 -43.80
N HIS A 409 -10.59 5.98 -43.69
CA HIS A 409 -11.58 5.67 -42.65
C HIS A 409 -11.08 6.02 -41.23
N ASN A 410 -9.87 5.60 -40.86
CA ASN A 410 -9.32 5.83 -39.52
C ASN A 410 -9.15 7.31 -39.17
N PHE A 411 -8.85 8.15 -40.17
CA PHE A 411 -8.74 9.60 -40.00
C PHE A 411 -10.12 10.21 -39.72
N LYS A 412 -11.13 9.83 -40.53
CA LYS A 412 -12.53 10.26 -40.37
C LYS A 412 -13.10 9.84 -39.03
N GLU A 413 -12.91 8.58 -38.66
CA GLU A 413 -13.38 8.04 -37.38
C GLU A 413 -12.75 8.79 -36.20
N SER A 414 -11.44 9.03 -36.24
CA SER A 414 -10.74 9.74 -35.16
C SER A 414 -11.25 11.17 -34.97
N PHE A 415 -11.43 11.91 -36.07
CA PHE A 415 -11.99 13.26 -36.02
C PHE A 415 -13.44 13.25 -35.52
N LEU A 416 -14.32 12.43 -36.11
CA LEU A 416 -15.74 12.37 -35.73
C LEU A 416 -15.94 11.97 -34.27
N ASN A 417 -15.18 10.99 -33.78
CA ASN A 417 -15.26 10.57 -32.39
C ASN A 417 -14.97 11.72 -31.42
N LYS A 418 -14.03 12.62 -31.77
CA LYS A 418 -13.72 13.82 -30.98
C LYS A 418 -14.75 14.92 -31.19
N PHE A 419 -15.21 15.12 -32.43
CA PHE A 419 -16.25 16.09 -32.79
C PHE A 419 -17.56 15.81 -32.04
N LEU A 420 -18.12 14.60 -32.18
CA LEU A 420 -19.39 14.20 -31.55
C LEU A 420 -19.34 14.26 -30.01
N SER A 421 -18.15 14.08 -29.41
CA SER A 421 -17.99 14.18 -27.95
C SER A 421 -17.99 15.63 -27.45
N SER A 422 -17.62 16.58 -28.31
CA SER A 422 -17.39 17.99 -27.95
C SER A 422 -18.55 18.90 -28.35
N VAL A 423 -19.39 18.44 -29.28
CA VAL A 423 -20.41 19.23 -29.98
C VAL A 423 -21.82 18.81 -29.59
N THR A 424 -22.74 19.78 -29.47
CA THR A 424 -24.17 19.51 -29.24
C THR A 424 -24.90 19.28 -30.57
N TYR A 425 -24.51 18.23 -31.29
CA TYR A 425 -24.99 17.92 -32.65
C TYR A 425 -26.52 17.72 -32.72
N TYR A 426 -27.15 17.29 -31.63
CA TYR A 426 -28.61 17.13 -31.53
C TYR A 426 -29.40 18.46 -31.50
N LYS A 427 -28.71 19.61 -31.58
CA LYS A 427 -29.30 20.93 -31.80
C LYS A 427 -29.03 21.50 -33.18
N PHE A 428 -28.40 20.72 -34.07
CA PHE A 428 -28.12 21.18 -35.42
C PHE A 428 -29.40 21.38 -36.20
N ASP A 429 -29.41 22.41 -37.06
CA ASP A 429 -30.48 22.56 -38.04
C ASP A 429 -30.36 21.51 -39.15
N SER A 430 -31.37 21.44 -40.02
CA SER A 430 -31.41 20.46 -41.10
C SER A 430 -30.23 20.58 -42.07
N VAL A 431 -29.66 21.79 -42.23
CA VAL A 431 -28.55 22.05 -43.13
C VAL A 431 -27.25 21.50 -42.55
N MET A 432 -26.93 21.81 -41.30
CA MET A 432 -25.74 21.31 -40.60
C MET A 432 -25.81 19.81 -40.37
N TRP A 433 -26.99 19.29 -40.00
CA TRP A 433 -27.19 17.85 -39.88
C TRP A 433 -26.91 17.14 -41.19
N LYS A 434 -27.35 17.68 -42.33
CA LYS A 434 -27.08 17.08 -43.65
C LYS A 434 -25.58 16.98 -43.96
N ILE A 435 -24.77 17.95 -43.54
CA ILE A 435 -23.30 17.87 -43.69
C ILE A 435 -22.72 16.74 -42.84
N LEU A 436 -23.17 16.61 -41.60
CA LEU A 436 -22.75 15.53 -40.70
C LEU A 436 -23.25 14.15 -41.20
N ASP A 437 -24.46 14.08 -41.73
CA ASP A 437 -25.07 12.87 -42.27
C ASP A 437 -24.35 12.39 -43.54
N ASN A 438 -23.91 13.32 -44.40
CA ASN A 438 -23.04 13.02 -45.54
C ASN A 438 -21.70 12.40 -45.09
N LEU A 439 -21.14 12.87 -43.97
CA LEU A 439 -19.94 12.27 -43.38
C LEU A 439 -20.20 10.83 -42.92
N PHE A 440 -21.35 10.56 -42.30
CA PHE A 440 -21.76 9.20 -41.93
C PHE A 440 -21.93 8.29 -43.16
N CYS A 441 -22.49 8.80 -44.26
CA CYS A 441 -22.55 8.10 -45.55
C CYS A 441 -21.15 7.76 -46.07
N SER A 442 -20.20 8.70 -46.02
CA SER A 442 -18.82 8.49 -46.45
C SER A 442 -18.02 7.50 -45.60
N MET A 443 -18.57 7.11 -44.45
CA MET A 443 -18.04 6.11 -43.52
C MET A 443 -18.85 4.81 -43.54
N GLU A 444 -19.73 4.64 -44.52
CA GLU A 444 -20.52 3.42 -44.72
C GLU A 444 -21.38 3.05 -43.49
N VAL A 445 -21.75 4.02 -42.65
CA VAL A 445 -22.54 3.77 -41.42
C VAL A 445 -23.88 3.10 -41.77
N TYR A 446 -24.47 3.50 -42.90
CA TYR A 446 -25.73 2.99 -43.44
C TYR A 446 -25.62 1.71 -44.26
N MET A 447 -24.42 1.13 -44.42
CA MET A 447 -24.21 -0.11 -45.19
C MET A 447 -24.14 -1.33 -44.26
N THR A 448 -24.29 -2.54 -44.81
CA THR A 448 -24.16 -3.82 -44.07
C THR A 448 -22.71 -4.20 -43.72
N SER A 449 -21.76 -3.28 -43.89
CA SER A 449 -20.34 -3.51 -43.60
C SER A 449 -20.10 -3.87 -42.12
N SER A 450 -19.04 -4.65 -41.87
CA SER A 450 -18.59 -5.04 -40.52
C SER A 450 -17.96 -3.87 -39.73
N LEU A 451 -17.74 -2.72 -40.38
CA LEU A 451 -17.25 -1.51 -39.74
C LEU A 451 -18.39 -0.87 -38.92
N ILE A 452 -18.27 -0.94 -37.59
CA ILE A 452 -19.22 -0.36 -36.64
C ILE A 452 -18.57 0.85 -35.99
N VAL A 453 -19.11 2.04 -36.25
CA VAL A 453 -18.67 3.28 -35.61
C VAL A 453 -19.74 3.70 -34.60
N THR A 454 -19.61 3.18 -33.37
CA THR A 454 -20.65 3.23 -32.33
C THR A 454 -21.15 4.65 -32.06
N LYS A 455 -20.27 5.64 -31.96
CA LYS A 455 -20.66 7.04 -31.72
C LYS A 455 -21.50 7.66 -32.83
N CYS A 456 -21.27 7.26 -34.08
CA CYS A 456 -22.09 7.73 -35.21
C CYS A 456 -23.51 7.15 -35.12
N VAL A 457 -23.61 5.85 -34.80
CA VAL A 457 -24.91 5.18 -34.58
C VAL A 457 -25.68 5.83 -33.43
N GLU A 458 -25.01 6.08 -32.30
CA GLU A 458 -25.60 6.83 -31.17
C GLU A 458 -26.08 8.22 -31.59
N ALA A 459 -25.25 8.97 -32.33
CA ALA A 459 -25.59 10.32 -32.77
C ALA A 459 -26.82 10.36 -33.69
N ILE A 460 -26.93 9.39 -34.62
CA ILE A 460 -28.09 9.24 -35.49
C ILE A 460 -29.35 8.97 -34.66
N ILE A 461 -29.28 8.02 -33.72
CA ILE A 461 -30.41 7.69 -32.84
C ILE A 461 -30.83 8.92 -32.04
N VAL A 462 -29.89 9.58 -31.36
CA VAL A 462 -30.18 10.74 -30.52
C VAL A 462 -30.79 11.88 -31.33
N TYR A 463 -30.18 12.26 -32.46
CA TYR A 463 -30.69 13.35 -33.30
C TYR A 463 -32.08 13.04 -33.85
N LYS A 464 -32.26 11.87 -34.47
CA LYS A 464 -33.52 11.51 -35.12
C LYS A 464 -34.65 11.30 -34.12
N THR A 465 -34.40 10.71 -32.95
CA THR A 465 -35.41 10.59 -31.89
C THR A 465 -35.86 11.96 -31.35
N ILE A 466 -34.93 12.90 -31.18
CA ILE A 466 -35.26 14.26 -30.68
C ILE A 466 -36.13 15.02 -31.68
N HIS A 467 -35.83 14.88 -32.97
CA HIS A 467 -36.51 15.56 -34.08
C HIS A 467 -37.69 14.77 -34.68
N ASP A 468 -38.16 13.71 -34.03
CA ASP A 468 -39.28 12.87 -34.48
C ASP A 468 -39.11 12.32 -35.92
N GLN A 469 -37.87 11.95 -36.29
CA GLN A 469 -37.54 11.37 -37.59
C GLN A 469 -37.41 9.84 -37.50
N SER A 470 -37.67 9.15 -38.61
CA SER A 470 -37.51 7.70 -38.69
C SER A 470 -36.03 7.28 -38.66
N ILE A 471 -35.71 6.36 -37.75
CA ILE A 471 -34.38 5.76 -37.63
C ILE A 471 -34.28 4.59 -38.62
N PRO A 472 -33.26 4.55 -39.50
CA PRO A 472 -33.12 3.45 -40.46
C PRO A 472 -32.85 2.11 -39.76
N GLU A 473 -33.47 1.03 -40.26
CA GLU A 473 -33.37 -0.30 -39.66
C GLU A 473 -31.91 -0.79 -39.52
N ILE A 474 -31.04 -0.46 -40.47
CA ILE A 474 -29.61 -0.79 -40.44
C ILE A 474 -28.91 -0.15 -39.23
N VAL A 475 -29.28 1.09 -38.89
CA VAL A 475 -28.75 1.81 -37.71
C VAL A 475 -29.24 1.15 -36.43
N GLU A 476 -30.53 0.79 -36.36
CA GLU A 476 -31.10 0.08 -35.21
C GLU A 476 -30.43 -1.28 -34.97
N LYS A 477 -30.12 -2.02 -36.05
CA LYS A 477 -29.40 -3.30 -35.99
C LYS A 477 -27.95 -3.15 -35.53
N LYS A 478 -27.27 -2.05 -35.89
CA LYS A 478 -25.89 -1.76 -35.47
C LYS A 478 -25.78 -1.18 -34.06
N PHE A 479 -26.88 -0.77 -33.43
CA PHE A 479 -26.86 -0.17 -32.10
C PHE A 479 -26.58 -1.20 -31.01
N ASN A 480 -25.41 -1.08 -30.40
CA ASN A 480 -25.10 -1.79 -29.16
C ASN A 480 -25.76 -1.05 -27.99
N PHE A 481 -26.67 -1.71 -27.28
CA PHE A 481 -27.52 -1.03 -26.31
C PHE A 481 -26.70 -0.39 -25.18
N GLU A 482 -26.94 0.90 -24.99
CA GLU A 482 -26.53 1.65 -23.82
C GLU A 482 -27.68 2.55 -23.36
N THR A 483 -27.65 2.94 -22.09
CA THR A 483 -28.75 3.72 -21.50
C THR A 483 -28.76 5.17 -21.96
N LEU A 484 -27.73 5.63 -22.69
CA LEU A 484 -27.57 7.03 -23.11
C LEU A 484 -27.66 8.02 -21.93
N ILE A 485 -27.29 7.59 -20.71
CA ILE A 485 -27.36 8.40 -19.48
C ILE A 485 -26.59 9.73 -19.61
N PHE A 486 -25.55 9.76 -20.45
CA PHE A 486 -24.78 10.96 -20.75
C PHE A 486 -25.66 12.13 -21.26
N TYR A 487 -26.76 11.83 -21.95
CA TYR A 487 -27.66 12.83 -22.52
C TYR A 487 -28.75 13.29 -21.54
N LYS A 488 -29.03 12.52 -20.47
CA LYS A 488 -30.10 12.80 -19.50
C LYS A 488 -30.10 14.25 -18.98
N ASN A 489 -28.93 14.80 -18.69
CA ASN A 489 -28.77 16.16 -18.17
C ASN A 489 -28.36 17.19 -19.24
N LYS A 490 -28.21 16.77 -20.51
CA LYS A 490 -27.75 17.62 -21.62
C LYS A 490 -28.89 18.11 -22.52
N VAL A 491 -29.97 17.35 -22.58
CA VAL A 491 -31.18 17.69 -23.34
C VAL A 491 -32.29 18.20 -22.41
N GLY A 492 -33.33 18.84 -22.95
CA GLY A 492 -34.47 19.28 -22.17
C GLY A 492 -35.32 18.11 -21.66
N ALA A 493 -36.27 18.39 -20.76
CA ALA A 493 -37.11 17.37 -20.15
C ALA A 493 -37.96 16.59 -21.18
N THR A 494 -38.45 17.28 -22.21
CA THR A 494 -39.25 16.69 -23.28
C THR A 494 -38.42 15.75 -24.15
N GLU A 495 -37.23 16.19 -24.58
CA GLU A 495 -36.29 15.40 -25.38
C GLU A 495 -35.77 14.18 -24.61
N SER A 496 -35.48 14.39 -23.32
CA SER A 496 -35.11 13.33 -22.38
C SER A 496 -36.19 12.25 -22.34
N GLU A 497 -37.46 12.62 -22.24
CA GLU A 497 -38.57 11.66 -22.23
C GLU A 497 -38.71 10.91 -23.57
N LYS A 498 -38.49 11.58 -24.71
CA LYS A 498 -38.50 10.93 -26.03
C LYS A 498 -37.41 9.85 -26.14
N LEU A 499 -36.17 10.18 -25.74
CA LEU A 499 -35.05 9.24 -25.75
C LEU A 499 -35.30 8.04 -24.84
N PHE A 500 -35.77 8.29 -23.62
CA PHE A 500 -36.12 7.23 -22.68
C PHE A 500 -37.18 6.29 -23.27
N LYS A 501 -38.27 6.84 -23.84
CA LYS A 501 -39.34 6.04 -24.45
C LYS A 501 -38.86 5.23 -25.65
N TYR A 502 -38.01 5.80 -26.51
CA TYR A 502 -37.43 5.08 -27.63
C TYR A 502 -36.62 3.87 -27.16
N LEU A 503 -35.68 4.06 -26.23
CA LEU A 503 -34.83 3.00 -25.70
C LEU A 503 -35.65 1.93 -24.96
N TYR A 504 -36.63 2.34 -24.15
CA TYR A 504 -37.53 1.44 -23.43
C TYR A 504 -38.32 0.58 -24.42
N ASN A 505 -38.97 1.20 -25.41
CA ASN A 505 -39.79 0.50 -26.40
C ASN A 505 -38.95 -0.43 -27.28
N SER A 506 -37.74 -0.01 -27.67
CA SER A 506 -36.82 -0.83 -28.46
C SER A 506 -36.45 -2.14 -27.75
N GLN A 507 -36.10 -2.08 -26.46
CA GLN A 507 -35.79 -3.29 -25.69
C GLN A 507 -37.05 -4.10 -25.35
N MET A 508 -38.18 -3.43 -25.06
CA MET A 508 -39.43 -4.11 -24.76
C MET A 508 -39.95 -4.88 -25.98
N LYS A 509 -39.84 -4.30 -27.18
CA LYS A 509 -40.14 -4.97 -28.44
C LYS A 509 -39.31 -6.25 -28.62
N LYS A 510 -38.01 -6.22 -28.31
CA LYS A 510 -37.16 -7.43 -28.31
C LYS A 510 -37.66 -8.51 -27.34
N VAL A 511 -38.12 -8.11 -26.15
CA VAL A 511 -38.73 -9.04 -25.16
C VAL A 511 -40.03 -9.65 -25.70
N GLU A 512 -40.83 -8.88 -26.44
CA GLU A 512 -42.13 -9.34 -26.97
C GLU A 512 -42.00 -10.20 -28.24
N GLU A 513 -41.07 -9.87 -29.13
CA GLU A 513 -40.87 -10.60 -30.39
C GLU A 513 -40.07 -11.90 -30.21
N THR A 514 -39.29 -12.02 -29.14
CA THR A 514 -38.53 -13.23 -28.84
C THR A 514 -39.42 -14.29 -28.22
N LYS A 515 -39.57 -15.45 -28.88
CA LYS A 515 -40.46 -16.54 -28.44
C LYS A 515 -40.03 -17.18 -27.11
N GLY A 516 -38.72 -17.18 -26.81
CA GLY A 516 -38.19 -17.74 -25.58
C GLY A 516 -38.31 -19.27 -25.52
N SER A 517 -38.33 -19.95 -26.68
CA SER A 517 -38.57 -21.39 -26.77
C SER A 517 -37.32 -22.22 -26.47
N ASN A 518 -36.14 -21.61 -26.49
CA ASN A 518 -34.85 -22.23 -26.20
C ASN A 518 -33.98 -21.33 -25.32
N GLU A 519 -32.90 -21.90 -24.78
CA GLU A 519 -32.02 -21.24 -23.83
C GLU A 519 -31.37 -19.96 -24.37
N LYS A 520 -31.00 -19.94 -25.66
CA LYS A 520 -30.39 -18.76 -26.31
C LYS A 520 -31.38 -17.61 -26.41
N GLU A 521 -32.59 -17.88 -26.88
CA GLU A 521 -33.66 -16.89 -26.95
C GLU A 521 -34.03 -16.35 -25.56
N TYR A 522 -34.07 -17.22 -24.56
CA TYR A 522 -34.33 -16.79 -23.19
C TYR A 522 -33.22 -15.89 -22.63
N CYS A 523 -31.94 -16.16 -22.92
CA CYS A 523 -30.84 -15.27 -22.57
C CYS A 523 -31.02 -13.87 -23.16
N VAL A 524 -31.49 -13.76 -24.42
CA VAL A 524 -31.80 -12.47 -25.06
C VAL A 524 -32.90 -11.72 -24.33
N ILE A 525 -33.94 -12.41 -23.86
CA ILE A 525 -35.02 -11.82 -23.05
C ILE A 525 -34.45 -11.28 -21.72
N VAL A 526 -33.65 -12.09 -21.01
CA VAL A 526 -33.05 -11.70 -19.72
C VAL A 526 -32.11 -10.50 -19.89
N GLU A 527 -31.30 -10.49 -20.94
CA GLU A 527 -30.41 -9.38 -21.26
C GLU A 527 -31.20 -8.09 -21.56
N SER A 528 -32.26 -8.20 -22.35
CA SER A 528 -33.14 -7.06 -22.68
C SER A 528 -33.85 -6.51 -21.44
N LEU A 529 -34.34 -7.36 -20.54
CA LEU A 529 -34.94 -6.94 -19.26
C LEU A 529 -33.91 -6.27 -18.34
N ASN A 530 -32.69 -6.79 -18.29
CA ASN A 530 -31.58 -6.19 -17.55
C ASN A 530 -31.23 -4.80 -18.10
N ASN A 531 -31.21 -4.65 -19.42
CA ASN A 531 -31.02 -3.38 -20.11
C ASN A 531 -32.12 -2.35 -19.78
N ILE A 532 -33.38 -2.78 -19.77
CA ILE A 532 -34.52 -1.93 -19.36
C ILE A 532 -34.38 -1.51 -17.89
N LEU A 533 -34.03 -2.43 -16.98
CA LEU A 533 -33.87 -2.09 -15.56
C LEU A 533 -32.71 -1.11 -15.32
N LYS A 534 -31.59 -1.26 -16.04
CA LYS A 534 -30.49 -0.28 -16.03
C LYS A 534 -30.96 1.07 -16.53
N LEU A 535 -31.71 1.11 -17.63
CA LEU A 535 -32.30 2.33 -18.17
C LEU A 535 -33.20 3.04 -17.15
N VAL A 536 -34.14 2.30 -16.54
CA VAL A 536 -35.03 2.83 -15.48
C VAL A 536 -34.23 3.39 -14.31
N ALA A 537 -33.14 2.72 -13.90
CA ALA A 537 -32.29 3.17 -12.80
C ALA A 537 -31.49 4.43 -13.16
N ASP A 538 -30.79 4.43 -14.29
CA ASP A 538 -29.95 5.52 -14.77
C ASP A 538 -30.76 6.81 -15.00
N TRP A 539 -31.98 6.65 -15.48
CA TRP A 539 -32.92 7.75 -15.72
C TRP A 539 -33.79 8.10 -14.51
N GLU A 540 -33.52 7.49 -13.34
CA GLU A 540 -34.21 7.73 -12.07
C GLU A 540 -35.75 7.58 -12.15
N LYS A 541 -36.21 6.67 -13.00
CA LYS A 541 -37.62 6.32 -13.13
C LYS A 541 -38.03 5.34 -12.03
N ASN A 542 -39.31 5.36 -11.65
CA ASN A 542 -39.83 4.44 -10.66
C ASN A 542 -40.33 3.16 -11.35
N ILE A 543 -39.85 1.99 -10.90
CA ILE A 543 -40.23 0.69 -11.49
C ILE A 543 -41.73 0.41 -11.40
N THR A 544 -42.44 1.02 -10.44
CA THR A 544 -43.90 0.84 -10.30
C THR A 544 -44.68 1.43 -11.45
N ASP A 545 -44.11 2.38 -12.18
CA ASP A 545 -44.75 3.03 -13.32
C ASP A 545 -44.69 2.13 -14.58
N TYR A 546 -43.96 1.01 -14.50
CA TYR A 546 -43.77 0.02 -15.56
C TYR A 546 -44.21 -1.38 -15.10
N PRO A 547 -45.51 -1.61 -14.84
CA PRO A 547 -46.00 -2.89 -14.32
C PRO A 547 -45.75 -4.08 -15.25
N VAL A 548 -45.69 -3.83 -16.57
CA VAL A 548 -45.38 -4.84 -17.59
C VAL A 548 -43.95 -5.39 -17.42
N LEU A 549 -42.99 -4.54 -17.06
CA LEU A 549 -41.62 -4.97 -16.79
C LEU A 549 -41.58 -5.92 -15.58
N ILE A 550 -42.30 -5.58 -14.52
CA ILE A 550 -42.40 -6.42 -13.31
C ILE A 550 -43.05 -7.77 -13.67
N SER A 551 -44.13 -7.78 -14.46
CA SER A 551 -44.81 -9.02 -14.85
C SER A 551 -43.91 -9.92 -15.69
N LYS A 552 -43.15 -9.36 -16.64
CA LYS A 552 -42.22 -10.11 -17.48
C LYS A 552 -41.07 -10.72 -16.70
N ILE A 553 -40.49 -10.00 -15.74
CA ILE A 553 -39.45 -10.58 -14.85
C ILE A 553 -40.02 -11.76 -14.05
N LYS A 554 -41.26 -11.66 -13.55
CA LYS A 554 -41.93 -12.77 -12.86
C LYS A 554 -42.20 -13.94 -13.80
N GLU A 555 -42.63 -13.68 -15.03
CA GLU A 555 -42.80 -14.70 -16.07
C GLU A 555 -41.48 -15.42 -16.36
N CYS A 556 -40.36 -14.69 -16.49
CA CYS A 556 -39.03 -15.30 -16.67
C CYS A 556 -38.69 -16.32 -15.58
N THR A 557 -39.04 -16.05 -14.32
CA THR A 557 -38.81 -17.03 -13.25
C THR A 557 -39.65 -18.30 -13.39
N LYS A 558 -40.87 -18.19 -13.93
CA LYS A 558 -41.73 -19.35 -14.21
C LYS A 558 -41.19 -20.16 -15.37
N VAL A 559 -40.82 -19.51 -16.47
CA VAL A 559 -40.26 -20.16 -17.67
C VAL A 559 -38.96 -20.89 -17.33
N LYS A 560 -38.04 -20.25 -16.60
CA LYS A 560 -36.82 -20.89 -16.10
C LYS A 560 -37.11 -22.17 -15.32
N LYS A 561 -38.11 -22.11 -14.43
CA LYS A 561 -38.52 -23.27 -13.61
C LYS A 561 -39.12 -24.39 -14.46
N GLN A 562 -39.95 -24.06 -15.47
CA GLN A 562 -40.58 -25.03 -16.35
C GLN A 562 -39.56 -25.79 -17.21
N HIS A 563 -38.53 -25.09 -17.71
CA HIS A 563 -37.50 -25.69 -18.57
C HIS A 563 -36.25 -26.16 -17.83
N ASN A 564 -36.14 -25.88 -16.53
CA ASN A 564 -34.98 -26.22 -15.69
C ASN A 564 -33.63 -25.68 -16.23
N TRP A 565 -33.63 -24.44 -16.74
CA TRP A 565 -32.43 -23.79 -17.28
C TRP A 565 -31.50 -23.25 -16.19
N ASP A 566 -30.19 -23.44 -16.36
CA ASP A 566 -29.15 -22.96 -15.44
C ASP A 566 -28.66 -21.55 -15.78
N ILE A 567 -29.59 -20.60 -15.88
CA ILE A 567 -29.30 -19.20 -16.23
C ILE A 567 -29.34 -18.31 -14.99
N ASP A 568 -28.32 -17.48 -14.78
CA ASP A 568 -28.30 -16.52 -13.68
C ASP A 568 -29.25 -15.34 -13.93
N LEU A 569 -30.23 -15.17 -13.03
CA LEU A 569 -31.19 -14.06 -13.04
C LEU A 569 -30.83 -12.98 -12.00
N SER A 570 -29.67 -13.09 -11.35
CA SER A 570 -29.28 -12.21 -10.24
C SER A 570 -29.17 -10.74 -10.67
N THR A 571 -28.87 -10.48 -11.94
CA THR A 571 -28.83 -9.16 -12.55
C THR A 571 -30.18 -8.46 -12.48
N LEU A 572 -31.29 -9.18 -12.66
CA LEU A 572 -32.65 -8.63 -12.59
C LEU A 572 -33.06 -8.23 -11.16
N TYR A 573 -32.43 -8.82 -10.13
CA TYR A 573 -32.77 -8.58 -8.73
C TYR A 573 -31.85 -7.57 -8.02
N ASN A 574 -30.60 -7.45 -8.47
CA ASN A 574 -29.56 -6.73 -7.74
C ASN A 574 -29.31 -5.29 -8.19
N ILE A 575 -29.93 -4.82 -9.29
CA ILE A 575 -29.74 -3.46 -9.84
C ILE A 575 -30.05 -2.37 -8.81
N HIS A 576 -31.21 -2.42 -8.15
CA HIS A 576 -31.62 -1.40 -7.20
C HIS A 576 -32.31 -2.00 -5.97
N LYS A 577 -31.70 -1.82 -4.79
CA LYS A 577 -32.12 -2.50 -3.55
C LYS A 577 -33.60 -2.28 -3.16
N PRO A 578 -34.18 -1.06 -3.26
CA PRO A 578 -35.60 -0.84 -3.01
C PRO A 578 -36.55 -1.68 -3.87
N TRP A 579 -36.16 -2.07 -5.08
CA TRP A 579 -37.05 -2.80 -6.01
C TRP A 579 -37.26 -4.26 -5.61
N ARG A 580 -36.36 -4.83 -4.81
CA ARG A 580 -36.41 -6.22 -4.36
C ARG A 580 -37.71 -6.62 -3.66
N ARG A 581 -38.42 -5.66 -3.05
CA ARG A 581 -39.73 -5.90 -2.42
C ARG A 581 -40.79 -6.35 -3.42
N HIS A 582 -40.70 -5.92 -4.68
CA HIS A 582 -41.67 -6.25 -5.74
C HIS A 582 -41.49 -7.67 -6.28
N PHE A 583 -40.33 -8.29 -5.99
CA PHE A 583 -39.94 -9.64 -6.40
C PHE A 583 -39.73 -10.57 -5.19
N PHE A 584 -40.36 -10.29 -4.05
CA PHE A 584 -40.11 -11.04 -2.82
C PHE A 584 -40.48 -12.52 -2.97
N LYS A 585 -41.63 -12.83 -3.59
CA LYS A 585 -42.07 -14.21 -3.80
C LYS A 585 -41.11 -14.96 -4.72
N GLU A 586 -40.58 -14.29 -5.73
CA GLU A 586 -39.68 -14.86 -6.74
C GLU A 586 -38.19 -14.79 -6.34
N SER A 587 -37.89 -14.28 -5.15
CA SER A 587 -36.52 -13.89 -4.76
C SER A 587 -35.52 -15.04 -4.74
N LEU A 588 -35.93 -16.26 -4.37
CA LEU A 588 -35.06 -17.45 -4.39
C LEU A 588 -34.75 -17.93 -5.81
N MET A 589 -35.68 -17.76 -6.75
CA MET A 589 -35.46 -18.06 -8.17
C MET A 589 -34.53 -17.04 -8.84
N LEU A 590 -34.70 -15.76 -8.47
CA LEU A 590 -33.90 -14.68 -9.04
C LEU A 590 -32.48 -14.65 -8.48
N TYR A 591 -32.33 -14.86 -7.18
CA TYR A 591 -31.02 -14.75 -6.52
C TYR A 591 -30.90 -15.71 -5.33
N PRO A 592 -30.67 -17.02 -5.58
CA PRO A 592 -30.47 -17.99 -4.52
C PRO A 592 -29.23 -17.62 -3.69
N SER A 593 -29.46 -17.12 -2.48
CA SER A 593 -28.40 -16.68 -1.57
C SER A 593 -28.82 -16.78 -0.10
N GLU A 594 -27.84 -16.86 0.81
CA GLU A 594 -28.10 -16.88 2.25
C GLU A 594 -28.92 -15.66 2.73
N LEU A 595 -28.69 -14.49 2.14
CA LEU A 595 -29.43 -13.28 2.48
C LEU A 595 -30.92 -13.38 2.12
N VAL A 596 -31.24 -14.04 1.00
CA VAL A 596 -32.64 -14.27 0.59
C VAL A 596 -33.29 -15.32 1.49
N LEU A 597 -32.59 -16.40 1.85
CA LEU A 597 -33.07 -17.38 2.83
C LEU A 597 -33.38 -16.73 4.19
N LEU A 598 -32.52 -15.84 4.67
CA LEU A 598 -32.79 -15.05 5.89
C LEU A 598 -34.01 -14.14 5.73
N ASN A 599 -34.24 -13.60 4.53
CA ASN A 599 -35.39 -12.76 4.26
C ASN A 599 -36.69 -13.57 4.21
N ALA A 600 -36.66 -14.78 3.65
CA ALA A 600 -37.76 -15.74 3.74
C ALA A 600 -38.10 -16.04 5.20
N LEU A 601 -37.13 -16.43 6.03
CA LEU A 601 -37.35 -16.67 7.47
C LEU A 601 -37.92 -15.45 8.22
N LYS A 602 -37.63 -14.22 7.77
CA LYS A 602 -38.15 -12.99 8.40
C LYS A 602 -39.61 -12.71 8.07
N HIS A 603 -40.07 -13.08 6.88
CA HIS A 603 -41.35 -12.63 6.34
C HIS A 603 -42.30 -13.80 6.04
N ASP A 604 -41.83 -14.82 5.33
CA ASP A 604 -42.60 -16.02 4.97
C ASP A 604 -41.67 -17.24 4.84
N GLN A 605 -41.70 -18.12 5.84
CA GLN A 605 -40.87 -19.32 5.86
C GLN A 605 -41.28 -20.35 4.78
N ASN A 606 -42.53 -20.30 4.30
CA ASN A 606 -43.04 -21.29 3.34
C ASN A 606 -42.34 -21.18 1.98
N LEU A 607 -41.72 -20.03 1.70
CA LEU A 607 -40.86 -19.85 0.52
C LEU A 607 -39.70 -20.85 0.50
N LEU A 608 -39.23 -21.35 1.65
CA LEU A 608 -38.18 -22.35 1.69
C LEU A 608 -38.66 -23.69 1.10
N HIS A 609 -39.87 -24.12 1.43
CA HIS A 609 -40.45 -25.34 0.87
C HIS A 609 -40.89 -25.15 -0.59
N LEU A 610 -41.44 -23.97 -0.92
CA LEU A 610 -41.87 -23.67 -2.30
C LEU A 610 -40.72 -23.71 -3.31
N TYR A 611 -39.51 -23.35 -2.85
CA TYR A 611 -38.28 -23.29 -3.65
C TYR A 611 -37.23 -24.27 -3.11
N GLN A 612 -37.68 -25.48 -2.75
CA GLN A 612 -36.83 -26.51 -2.14
C GLN A 612 -35.59 -26.82 -2.98
N THR A 613 -35.71 -26.88 -4.31
CA THR A 613 -34.59 -27.13 -5.22
C THR A 613 -33.49 -26.07 -5.11
N GLU A 614 -33.86 -24.79 -5.05
CA GLU A 614 -32.91 -23.66 -4.92
C GLU A 614 -32.33 -23.59 -3.51
N VAL A 615 -33.14 -23.92 -2.50
CA VAL A 615 -32.68 -24.03 -1.12
C VAL A 615 -31.67 -25.17 -1.00
N ASP A 616 -31.92 -26.31 -1.62
CA ASP A 616 -31.06 -27.49 -1.62
C ASP A 616 -29.77 -27.24 -2.39
N SER A 617 -29.83 -26.57 -3.54
CA SER A 617 -28.62 -26.18 -4.27
C SER A 617 -27.70 -25.31 -3.41
N LEU A 618 -28.25 -24.44 -2.56
CA LEU A 618 -27.48 -23.66 -1.58
C LEU A 618 -27.01 -24.49 -0.39
N ARG A 619 -27.87 -25.34 0.18
CA ARG A 619 -27.56 -26.19 1.34
C ARG A 619 -26.42 -27.15 1.06
N TYR A 620 -26.29 -27.62 -0.18
CA TYR A 620 -25.34 -28.65 -0.58
C TYR A 620 -24.15 -28.12 -1.39
N HIS A 621 -24.05 -26.80 -1.58
CA HIS A 621 -22.93 -26.18 -2.29
C HIS A 621 -21.62 -26.19 -1.49
N GLU A 622 -20.57 -26.90 -1.94
CA GLU A 622 -19.33 -27.18 -1.17
C GLU A 622 -18.52 -25.96 -0.69
N MET A 623 -18.73 -24.81 -1.33
CA MET A 623 -18.02 -23.57 -1.05
C MET A 623 -18.83 -22.56 -0.21
N LYS A 624 -20.12 -22.80 0.05
CA LYS A 624 -21.01 -21.82 0.69
C LYS A 624 -21.57 -22.37 2.01
N MET A 625 -21.11 -21.84 3.14
CA MET A 625 -21.67 -22.18 4.45
C MET A 625 -22.82 -21.23 4.81
N LEU A 626 -24.02 -21.77 5.05
CA LEU A 626 -25.22 -21.03 5.45
C LEU A 626 -25.23 -20.66 6.95
N LYS A 627 -24.10 -20.14 7.46
CA LYS A 627 -23.84 -19.98 8.90
C LYS A 627 -24.91 -19.16 9.64
N LEU A 628 -25.36 -18.05 9.06
CA LEU A 628 -26.37 -17.18 9.66
C LEU A 628 -27.75 -17.85 9.65
N VAL A 629 -28.14 -18.49 8.55
CA VAL A 629 -29.41 -19.21 8.44
C VAL A 629 -29.44 -20.37 9.42
N LEU A 630 -28.42 -21.24 9.40
CA LEU A 630 -28.31 -22.39 10.30
C LEU A 630 -28.35 -21.96 11.78
N SER A 631 -27.67 -20.87 12.14
CA SER A 631 -27.75 -20.33 13.50
C SER A 631 -29.15 -19.84 13.86
N LYS A 632 -29.93 -19.31 12.92
CA LYS A 632 -31.33 -18.92 13.17
C LYS A 632 -32.24 -20.13 13.27
N LEU A 633 -32.04 -21.16 12.44
CA LEU A 633 -32.79 -22.40 12.53
C LEU A 633 -32.57 -23.08 13.88
N LYS A 634 -31.31 -23.25 14.32
CA LYS A 634 -31.01 -23.84 15.64
C LYS A 634 -31.69 -23.10 16.79
N ILE A 635 -31.66 -21.77 16.79
CA ILE A 635 -32.20 -20.97 17.90
C ILE A 635 -33.73 -20.90 17.85
N TYR A 636 -34.30 -20.55 16.70
CA TYR A 636 -35.72 -20.18 16.63
C TYR A 636 -36.60 -21.27 16.03
N TRP A 637 -36.07 -22.28 15.34
CA TRP A 637 -36.81 -23.39 14.73
C TRP A 637 -36.19 -24.75 15.09
N SER A 638 -35.69 -24.89 16.33
CA SER A 638 -35.04 -26.09 16.85
C SER A 638 -35.85 -27.36 16.60
N ASP A 639 -37.18 -27.28 16.73
CA ASP A 639 -38.07 -28.43 16.72
C ASP A 639 -38.78 -28.68 15.39
N THR A 640 -38.58 -27.82 14.39
CA THR A 640 -39.20 -27.94 13.07
C THR A 640 -38.13 -27.96 11.97
N LEU A 641 -37.88 -26.83 11.31
CA LEU A 641 -36.96 -26.72 10.17
C LEU A 641 -35.54 -27.21 10.51
N ALA A 642 -35.05 -26.99 11.74
CA ALA A 642 -33.74 -27.48 12.13
C ALA A 642 -33.68 -29.02 12.17
N LYS A 643 -34.69 -29.70 12.73
CA LYS A 643 -34.78 -31.17 12.76
C LYS A 643 -34.85 -31.75 11.35
N GLU A 644 -35.68 -31.17 10.49
CA GLU A 644 -35.79 -31.56 9.09
C GLU A 644 -34.43 -31.45 8.36
N TRP A 645 -33.71 -30.34 8.57
CA TRP A 645 -32.41 -30.14 7.95
C TRP A 645 -31.35 -31.08 8.53
N ILE A 646 -31.38 -31.34 9.85
CA ILE A 646 -30.49 -32.32 10.50
C ILE A 646 -30.68 -33.70 9.86
N ASN A 647 -31.92 -34.19 9.75
CA ASN A 647 -32.21 -35.51 9.18
C ASN A 647 -31.68 -35.64 7.75
N ASN A 648 -31.91 -34.61 6.93
CA ASN A 648 -31.39 -34.55 5.56
C ASN A 648 -29.85 -34.57 5.50
N TYR A 649 -29.17 -33.88 6.42
CA TYR A 649 -27.70 -33.89 6.47
C TYR A 649 -27.15 -35.22 6.99
N LEU A 650 -27.85 -35.92 7.89
CA LEU A 650 -27.46 -37.25 8.38
C LEU A 650 -27.46 -38.29 7.26
N VAL A 651 -28.50 -38.29 6.41
CA VAL A 651 -28.56 -39.18 5.23
C VAL A 651 -27.34 -38.96 4.31
N ARG A 652 -26.97 -37.68 4.11
CA ARG A 652 -25.86 -37.29 3.22
C ARG A 652 -24.47 -37.59 3.76
N LEU A 653 -24.32 -38.01 5.01
CA LEU A 653 -23.02 -38.50 5.50
C LEU A 653 -22.57 -39.75 4.72
N ASN A 654 -23.54 -40.54 4.24
CA ASN A 654 -23.28 -41.77 3.49
C ASN A 654 -23.08 -41.53 1.98
N GLU A 655 -23.22 -40.30 1.48
CA GLU A 655 -23.07 -39.94 0.07
C GLU A 655 -21.67 -39.42 -0.23
N ILE A 656 -20.91 -40.11 -1.09
CA ILE A 656 -19.55 -39.70 -1.50
C ILE A 656 -19.54 -38.23 -1.98
N GLY A 657 -18.62 -37.44 -1.43
CA GLY A 657 -18.42 -36.03 -1.76
C GLY A 657 -19.32 -35.04 -0.98
N LYS A 658 -20.35 -35.48 -0.26
CA LYS A 658 -21.30 -34.58 0.44
C LYS A 658 -20.99 -34.37 1.93
N GLN A 659 -20.05 -35.13 2.49
CA GLN A 659 -19.71 -35.16 3.93
C GLN A 659 -19.30 -33.79 4.48
N LYS A 660 -18.55 -32.99 3.71
CA LYS A 660 -18.00 -31.70 4.15
C LYS A 660 -19.10 -30.76 4.65
N ASN A 661 -20.11 -30.53 3.80
CA ASN A 661 -21.20 -29.60 4.09
C ASN A 661 -22.16 -30.16 5.14
N ALA A 662 -22.41 -31.47 5.09
CA ALA A 662 -23.23 -32.16 6.08
C ALA A 662 -22.63 -31.99 7.49
N ILE A 663 -21.35 -32.32 7.68
CA ILE A 663 -20.66 -32.22 8.97
C ILE A 663 -20.58 -30.76 9.45
N GLN A 664 -20.27 -29.81 8.58
CA GLN A 664 -20.28 -28.39 8.95
C GLN A 664 -21.65 -27.91 9.42
N SER A 665 -22.71 -28.34 8.74
CA SER A 665 -24.08 -27.93 9.05
C SER A 665 -24.58 -28.59 10.34
N LEU A 666 -24.31 -29.89 10.51
CA LEU A 666 -24.59 -30.64 11.74
C LEU A 666 -23.86 -30.05 12.94
N ALA A 667 -22.59 -29.66 12.79
CA ALA A 667 -21.83 -29.03 13.86
C ALA A 667 -22.48 -27.73 14.37
N VAL A 668 -23.15 -26.98 13.49
CA VAL A 668 -23.90 -25.80 13.88
C VAL A 668 -25.25 -26.16 14.49
N LEU A 669 -26.02 -27.05 13.85
CA LEU A 669 -27.43 -27.33 14.17
C LEU A 669 -27.63 -28.24 15.39
N GLN A 670 -26.81 -29.29 15.55
CA GLN A 670 -26.99 -30.27 16.61
C GLN A 670 -26.51 -29.76 17.98
N SER A 671 -26.92 -30.46 19.04
CA SER A 671 -26.32 -30.31 20.37
C SER A 671 -24.87 -30.82 20.37
N LYS A 672 -24.04 -30.37 21.32
CA LYS A 672 -22.68 -30.92 21.49
C LYS A 672 -22.74 -32.45 21.69
N LYS A 673 -23.67 -32.94 22.52
CA LYS A 673 -23.80 -34.36 22.83
C LYS A 673 -24.08 -35.20 21.59
N ASP A 674 -25.09 -34.81 20.81
CA ASP A 674 -25.53 -35.60 19.64
C ASP A 674 -24.47 -35.60 18.54
N PHE A 675 -23.86 -34.44 18.27
CA PHE A 675 -22.80 -34.34 17.28
C PHE A 675 -21.58 -35.20 17.65
N LEU A 676 -21.19 -35.19 18.93
CA LEU A 676 -20.05 -35.99 19.40
C LEU A 676 -20.34 -37.50 19.39
N ASN A 677 -21.58 -37.92 19.60
CA ASN A 677 -21.96 -39.33 19.49
C ASN A 677 -21.77 -39.85 18.06
N ILE A 678 -22.08 -39.03 17.05
CA ILE A 678 -21.82 -39.38 15.65
C ILE A 678 -20.31 -39.36 15.37
N ALA A 679 -19.61 -38.30 15.80
CA ALA A 679 -18.17 -38.15 15.54
C ALA A 679 -17.34 -39.31 16.12
N LYS A 680 -17.75 -39.90 17.25
CA LYS A 680 -17.07 -41.06 17.86
C LYS A 680 -16.96 -42.27 16.94
N GLN A 681 -17.91 -42.45 16.03
CA GLN A 681 -17.94 -43.58 15.09
C GLN A 681 -16.82 -43.50 14.05
N TYR A 682 -16.28 -42.29 13.82
CA TYR A 682 -15.27 -42.02 12.80
C TYR A 682 -13.90 -41.68 13.40
N ILE A 683 -13.61 -42.15 14.62
CA ILE A 683 -12.28 -41.94 15.22
C ILE A 683 -11.28 -42.88 14.52
N PRO A 684 -10.17 -42.36 13.96
CA PRO A 684 -9.18 -43.19 13.28
C PRO A 684 -8.49 -44.12 14.28
N GLN A 685 -8.53 -45.43 14.01
CA GLN A 685 -7.87 -46.45 14.84
C GLN A 685 -6.39 -46.60 14.44
N GLU A 686 -6.08 -46.33 13.18
CA GLU A 686 -4.78 -46.42 12.56
C GLU A 686 -4.07 -45.06 12.46
N SER A 687 -2.73 -45.10 12.46
CA SER A 687 -1.88 -43.90 12.35
C SER A 687 -1.48 -43.56 10.91
N LYS A 688 -1.60 -44.48 9.95
CA LYS A 688 -1.30 -44.25 8.53
C LYS A 688 -2.54 -44.46 7.68
N ILE A 689 -2.74 -43.60 6.69
CA ILE A 689 -3.88 -43.74 5.76
C ILE A 689 -3.52 -44.82 4.72
N ASN A 690 -4.30 -45.90 4.65
CA ASN A 690 -4.18 -46.89 3.57
C ASN A 690 -4.96 -46.42 2.33
N TRP A 691 -4.27 -45.73 1.41
CA TRP A 691 -4.91 -45.20 0.20
C TRP A 691 -5.48 -46.25 -0.75
N LYS A 692 -5.10 -47.53 -0.62
CA LYS A 692 -5.56 -48.60 -1.52
C LYS A 692 -6.86 -49.28 -1.06
N GLU A 693 -7.15 -49.24 0.24
CA GLU A 693 -8.27 -49.97 0.86
C GLU A 693 -9.22 -49.05 1.65
N ALA A 694 -8.95 -47.74 1.69
CA ALA A 694 -9.79 -46.81 2.45
C ALA A 694 -11.18 -46.68 1.84
N ASP A 695 -12.22 -46.96 2.64
CA ASP A 695 -13.58 -46.53 2.34
C ASP A 695 -13.59 -45.00 2.19
N GLU A 696 -13.97 -44.51 1.01
CA GLU A 696 -13.95 -43.08 0.69
C GLU A 696 -14.88 -42.28 1.60
N VAL A 697 -16.07 -42.80 1.90
CA VAL A 697 -17.05 -42.16 2.77
C VAL A 697 -16.48 -42.02 4.18
N GLU A 698 -15.95 -43.11 4.73
CA GLU A 698 -15.38 -43.13 6.06
C GLU A 698 -14.17 -42.19 6.16
N TYR A 699 -13.29 -42.21 5.17
CA TYR A 699 -12.14 -41.32 5.08
C TYR A 699 -12.57 -39.84 5.05
N PHE A 700 -13.56 -39.47 4.24
CA PHE A 700 -14.05 -38.10 4.17
C PHE A 700 -14.72 -37.68 5.49
N CYS A 701 -15.49 -38.56 6.13
CA CYS A 701 -16.05 -38.32 7.46
C CYS A 701 -14.94 -38.05 8.47
N ARG A 702 -13.95 -38.94 8.60
CA ARG A 702 -12.76 -38.76 9.47
C ARG A 702 -12.09 -37.41 9.24
N LYS A 703 -11.80 -37.07 7.99
CA LYS A 703 -11.18 -35.80 7.58
C LYS A 703 -12.01 -34.58 8.00
N TYR A 704 -13.31 -34.57 7.74
CA TYR A 704 -14.14 -33.38 7.94
C TYR A 704 -14.61 -33.22 9.38
N PHE A 705 -14.85 -34.30 10.13
CA PHE A 705 -15.04 -34.22 11.59
C PHE A 705 -13.80 -33.61 12.25
N ALA A 706 -12.61 -34.11 11.93
CA ALA A 706 -11.34 -33.55 12.40
C ALA A 706 -11.22 -32.05 12.08
N SER A 707 -11.60 -31.65 10.87
CA SER A 707 -11.46 -30.28 10.37
C SER A 707 -12.44 -29.27 10.98
N TYR A 708 -13.65 -29.70 11.39
CA TYR A 708 -14.75 -28.80 11.74
C TYR A 708 -15.32 -28.94 13.15
N ILE A 709 -14.83 -29.87 13.97
CA ILE A 709 -15.32 -30.06 15.35
C ILE A 709 -15.24 -28.78 16.21
N HIS A 710 -14.30 -27.87 15.92
CA HIS A 710 -14.18 -26.58 16.59
C HIS A 710 -15.34 -25.59 16.33
N THR A 711 -16.24 -25.92 15.40
CA THR A 711 -17.42 -25.10 15.07
C THR A 711 -18.65 -25.49 15.89
N VAL A 712 -18.60 -26.63 16.59
CA VAL A 712 -19.65 -27.13 17.48
C VAL A 712 -19.92 -26.15 18.62
N ARG A 713 -21.20 -26.03 19.00
CA ARG A 713 -21.66 -25.18 20.10
C ARG A 713 -22.43 -26.00 21.16
N PRO A 714 -22.01 -25.95 22.44
CA PRO A 714 -20.82 -25.27 22.98
C PRO A 714 -19.50 -25.84 22.45
N LEU A 715 -18.41 -25.06 22.53
CA LEU A 715 -17.10 -25.47 22.03
C LEU A 715 -16.65 -26.77 22.73
N PRO A 716 -16.28 -27.83 21.97
CA PRO A 716 -15.79 -29.07 22.56
C PRO A 716 -14.46 -28.88 23.29
N ASP A 717 -14.19 -29.78 24.22
CA ASP A 717 -12.93 -29.82 24.96
C ASP A 717 -11.79 -30.23 24.02
N THR A 718 -10.55 -29.81 24.34
CA THR A 718 -9.42 -30.05 23.43
C THR A 718 -9.14 -31.55 23.27
N ASP A 719 -9.42 -32.35 24.30
CA ASP A 719 -9.29 -33.82 24.26
C ASP A 719 -10.16 -34.46 23.16
N VAL A 720 -11.32 -33.85 22.85
CA VAL A 720 -12.20 -34.31 21.77
C VAL A 720 -11.56 -34.08 20.40
N VAL A 721 -10.85 -32.96 20.23
CA VAL A 721 -10.13 -32.69 18.98
C VAL A 721 -8.96 -33.67 18.80
N LEU A 722 -8.34 -34.08 19.91
CA LEU A 722 -7.24 -35.03 19.90
C LEU A 722 -7.65 -36.45 19.49
N TRP A 723 -8.94 -36.80 19.55
CA TRP A 723 -9.44 -38.07 18.98
C TRP A 723 -9.03 -38.25 17.51
N PHE A 724 -8.97 -37.16 16.76
CA PHE A 724 -8.64 -37.18 15.33
C PHE A 724 -7.18 -36.81 15.02
N ALA A 725 -6.37 -36.55 16.06
CA ALA A 725 -4.98 -36.11 15.92
C ALA A 725 -3.99 -37.29 15.88
N ASN A 726 -4.37 -38.40 15.25
CA ASN A 726 -3.57 -39.63 15.16
C ASN A 726 -2.82 -39.71 13.83
N GLY A 727 -1.50 -39.86 13.87
CA GLY A 727 -0.61 -40.00 12.70
C GLY A 727 -0.92 -39.06 11.52
N ASP A 728 -1.21 -39.61 10.34
CA ASP A 728 -1.47 -38.86 9.10
C ASP A 728 -2.74 -37.98 9.15
N TYR A 729 -3.68 -38.29 10.03
CA TYR A 729 -4.93 -37.53 10.19
C TYR A 729 -4.73 -36.20 10.94
N LEU A 730 -3.60 -36.03 11.64
CA LEU A 730 -3.25 -34.80 12.37
C LEU A 730 -3.42 -33.56 11.49
N LYS A 731 -2.98 -33.61 10.23
CA LYS A 731 -3.06 -32.48 9.29
C LYS A 731 -4.48 -31.92 9.13
N PHE A 732 -5.51 -32.76 9.28
CA PHE A 732 -6.91 -32.36 9.22
C PHE A 732 -7.38 -31.77 10.56
N ALA A 733 -6.92 -32.33 11.69
CA ALA A 733 -7.25 -31.84 13.03
C ALA A 733 -6.59 -30.50 13.39
N LEU A 734 -5.49 -30.12 12.74
CA LEU A 734 -4.71 -28.90 13.06
C LEU A 734 -5.54 -27.62 13.11
N THR A 735 -6.49 -27.45 12.18
CA THR A 735 -7.37 -26.28 12.14
C THR A 735 -8.25 -26.23 13.38
N SER A 736 -8.89 -27.34 13.72
CA SER A 736 -9.74 -27.44 14.92
C SER A 736 -8.94 -27.30 16.21
N LEU A 737 -7.74 -27.89 16.26
CA LEU A 737 -6.85 -27.81 17.41
C LEU A 737 -6.43 -26.37 17.66
N SER A 738 -5.96 -25.69 16.62
CA SER A 738 -5.56 -24.28 16.67
C SER A 738 -6.73 -23.38 17.10
N ALA A 739 -7.92 -23.59 16.53
CA ALA A 739 -9.10 -22.79 16.82
C ALA A 739 -9.59 -22.97 18.26
N THR A 740 -9.56 -24.21 18.77
CA THR A 740 -9.98 -24.56 20.14
C THR A 740 -9.00 -23.98 21.15
N LEU A 741 -7.70 -24.26 20.99
CA LEU A 741 -6.64 -23.75 21.86
C LEU A 741 -6.51 -22.21 21.83
N ALA A 742 -6.81 -21.57 20.70
CA ALA A 742 -6.84 -20.12 20.63
C ALA A 742 -7.97 -19.51 21.49
N ASN A 743 -9.01 -20.29 21.80
CA ASN A 743 -10.20 -19.81 22.49
C ASN A 743 -10.36 -20.33 23.94
N VAL A 744 -9.58 -21.33 24.38
CA VAL A 744 -9.63 -21.81 25.78
C VAL A 744 -9.28 -20.72 26.79
N SER A 745 -9.80 -20.91 28.02
CA SER A 745 -9.48 -20.09 29.19
C SER A 745 -7.98 -20.14 29.51
N ASN A 746 -7.47 -19.24 30.35
CA ASN A 746 -6.06 -19.31 30.74
C ASN A 746 -5.79 -20.52 31.65
N VAL A 747 -6.76 -20.87 32.50
CA VAL A 747 -6.67 -22.01 33.43
C VAL A 747 -6.56 -23.32 32.66
N ASP A 748 -7.48 -23.57 31.73
CA ASP A 748 -7.48 -24.82 30.95
C ASP A 748 -6.27 -24.94 30.03
N ARG A 749 -5.71 -23.79 29.61
CA ARG A 749 -4.59 -23.76 28.68
C ARG A 749 -3.34 -24.43 29.24
N GLU A 750 -3.05 -24.26 30.53
CA GLU A 750 -1.87 -24.89 31.13
C GLU A 750 -2.01 -26.41 31.12
N THR A 751 -3.19 -26.93 31.46
CA THR A 751 -3.53 -28.35 31.43
C THR A 751 -3.43 -28.95 30.04
N TYR A 752 -3.91 -28.25 29.00
CA TYR A 752 -3.82 -28.77 27.63
C TYR A 752 -2.40 -28.66 27.05
N LEU A 753 -1.65 -27.61 27.40
CA LEU A 753 -0.27 -27.48 26.93
C LEU A 753 0.64 -28.55 27.52
N SER A 754 0.46 -28.93 28.80
CA SER A 754 1.24 -30.02 29.38
C SER A 754 0.96 -31.35 28.68
N LYS A 755 -0.30 -31.64 28.34
CA LYS A 755 -0.66 -32.80 27.52
C LYS A 755 0.02 -32.75 26.15
N LEU A 756 -0.10 -31.64 25.43
CA LEU A 756 0.45 -31.46 24.07
C LEU A 756 1.99 -31.44 24.01
N ILE A 757 2.68 -31.39 25.14
CA ILE A 757 4.15 -31.44 25.17
C ILE A 757 4.67 -32.88 25.26
N ASN A 758 3.83 -33.83 25.67
CA ASN A 758 4.22 -35.24 25.85
C ASN A 758 3.64 -36.19 24.77
N VAL A 759 3.14 -35.62 23.67
CA VAL A 759 2.53 -36.32 22.53
C VAL A 759 3.55 -36.55 21.39
N PRO A 760 3.21 -37.33 20.34
CA PRO A 760 4.11 -37.54 19.22
C PRO A 760 4.60 -36.25 18.54
N VAL A 761 5.80 -36.32 17.96
CA VAL A 761 6.63 -35.21 17.44
C VAL A 761 5.85 -34.11 16.70
N SER A 762 4.98 -34.48 15.77
CA SER A 762 4.24 -33.50 14.94
C SER A 762 3.25 -32.67 15.76
N LEU A 763 2.55 -33.30 16.71
CA LEU A 763 1.63 -32.62 17.62
C LEU A 763 2.40 -31.86 18.72
N GLN A 764 3.53 -32.41 19.16
CA GLN A 764 4.44 -31.76 20.12
C GLN A 764 4.99 -30.44 19.60
N ASN A 765 5.40 -30.40 18.33
CA ASN A 765 5.81 -29.17 17.66
C ASN A 765 4.74 -28.08 17.70
N HIS A 766 3.46 -28.45 17.60
CA HIS A 766 2.35 -27.51 17.74
C HIS A 766 2.19 -27.04 19.19
N GLY A 767 2.27 -27.96 20.15
CA GLY A 767 2.29 -27.65 21.59
C GLY A 767 3.39 -26.65 21.96
N ILE A 768 4.60 -26.84 21.46
CA ILE A 768 5.75 -25.94 21.67
C ILE A 768 5.47 -24.54 21.13
N ARG A 769 4.98 -24.42 19.88
CA ARG A 769 4.63 -23.11 19.28
C ARG A 769 3.57 -22.39 20.10
N MET A 770 2.58 -23.12 20.62
CA MET A 770 1.55 -22.55 21.48
C MET A 770 2.08 -22.14 22.85
N ALA A 771 2.99 -22.93 23.45
CA ALA A 771 3.65 -22.59 24.70
C ALA A 771 4.42 -21.26 24.60
N PHE A 772 5.14 -21.03 23.50
CA PHE A 772 5.78 -19.72 23.23
C PHE A 772 4.78 -18.56 23.15
N ALA A 773 3.64 -18.78 22.52
CA ALA A 773 2.64 -17.74 22.31
C ALA A 773 1.82 -17.40 23.57
N LYS A 774 1.73 -18.34 24.53
CA LYS A 774 0.72 -18.28 25.59
C LYS A 774 1.22 -18.46 27.02
N LEU A 775 2.41 -19.03 27.23
CA LEU A 775 3.01 -19.17 28.56
C LEU A 775 3.98 -18.01 28.85
N SER A 776 4.22 -17.79 30.14
CA SER A 776 5.23 -16.82 30.56
C SER A 776 6.64 -17.40 30.43
N ILE A 777 7.62 -16.57 30.04
CA ILE A 777 9.04 -16.96 29.88
C ILE A 777 9.57 -17.73 31.11
N LYS A 778 9.17 -17.34 32.33
CA LYS A 778 9.58 -18.02 33.57
C LYS A 778 9.16 -19.50 33.60
N LYS A 779 7.97 -19.83 33.10
CA LYS A 779 7.46 -21.20 33.02
C LYS A 779 7.98 -21.92 31.77
N THR A 780 8.17 -21.19 30.68
CA THR A 780 8.56 -21.72 29.38
C THR A 780 9.99 -22.27 29.35
N ILE A 781 10.94 -21.60 30.01
CA ILE A 781 12.37 -21.98 29.97
C ILE A 781 12.60 -23.41 30.51
N PRO A 782 12.19 -23.76 31.76
CA PRO A 782 12.45 -25.10 32.30
C PRO A 782 11.82 -26.22 31.46
N ILE A 783 10.64 -25.96 30.90
CA ILE A 783 9.94 -26.90 30.03
C ILE A 783 10.77 -27.18 28.78
N PHE A 784 11.30 -26.14 28.14
CA PHE A 784 12.03 -26.27 26.88
C PHE A 784 13.42 -26.86 27.05
N GLU A 785 14.11 -26.56 28.15
CA GLU A 785 15.35 -27.25 28.51
C GLU A 785 15.11 -28.75 28.72
N LYS A 786 14.04 -29.12 29.43
CA LYS A 786 13.66 -30.52 29.62
C LYS A 786 13.35 -31.21 28.29
N ILE A 787 12.55 -30.57 27.41
CA ILE A 787 12.23 -31.14 26.09
C ILE A 787 13.50 -31.35 25.29
N TRP A 788 14.37 -30.35 25.18
CA TRP A 788 15.62 -30.41 24.43
C TRP A 788 16.51 -31.57 24.90
N LYS A 789 16.67 -31.74 26.22
CA LYS A 789 17.46 -32.86 26.76
C LYS A 789 16.82 -34.23 26.52
N SER A 790 15.49 -34.30 26.51
CA SER A 790 14.74 -35.56 26.43
C SER A 790 14.52 -36.08 25.01
N THR A 791 14.78 -35.28 23.98
CA THR A 791 14.49 -35.63 22.58
C THR A 791 15.74 -35.58 21.73
N ILE A 792 15.83 -36.50 20.77
CA ILE A 792 16.86 -36.48 19.72
C ILE A 792 16.29 -36.01 18.38
N ASN A 793 15.04 -35.56 18.34
CA ASN A 793 14.35 -35.28 17.08
C ASN A 793 14.71 -33.90 16.52
N PRO A 794 15.37 -33.81 15.33
CA PRO A 794 15.84 -32.53 14.78
C PRO A 794 14.70 -31.54 14.47
N SER A 795 13.47 -32.02 14.24
CA SER A 795 12.31 -31.16 13.98
C SER A 795 11.88 -30.38 15.23
N ILE A 796 11.98 -31.01 16.40
CA ILE A 796 11.67 -30.38 17.70
C ILE A 796 12.75 -29.36 18.04
N HIS A 797 14.03 -29.74 17.92
CA HIS A 797 15.16 -28.84 18.13
C HIS A 797 15.05 -27.59 17.24
N LYS A 798 14.80 -27.78 15.94
CA LYS A 798 14.54 -26.68 15.01
C LYS A 798 13.40 -25.78 15.49
N THR A 799 12.28 -26.36 15.90
CA THR A 799 11.11 -25.57 16.34
C THR A 799 11.42 -24.77 17.60
N LEU A 800 12.09 -25.35 18.60
CA LEU A 800 12.52 -24.67 19.82
C LEU A 800 13.49 -23.52 19.52
N PHE A 801 14.52 -23.80 18.71
CA PHE A 801 15.55 -22.83 18.36
C PHE A 801 14.97 -21.62 17.63
N LEU A 802 14.23 -21.86 16.54
CA LEU A 802 13.71 -20.79 15.69
C LEU A 802 12.73 -19.87 16.42
N ASN A 803 11.86 -20.44 17.26
CA ASN A 803 10.90 -19.64 18.04
C ASN A 803 11.60 -18.85 19.15
N THR A 804 12.59 -19.43 19.83
CA THR A 804 13.39 -18.73 20.84
C THR A 804 14.15 -17.55 20.24
N HIS A 805 14.84 -17.78 19.13
CA HIS A 805 15.53 -16.72 18.38
C HIS A 805 14.55 -15.64 17.92
N TYR A 806 13.38 -16.00 17.41
CA TYR A 806 12.38 -15.02 16.96
C TYR A 806 11.90 -14.13 18.10
N LEU A 807 11.63 -14.70 19.29
CA LEU A 807 11.24 -13.94 20.46
C LEU A 807 12.37 -13.06 21.00
N LEU A 808 13.61 -13.54 20.97
CA LEU A 808 14.79 -12.79 21.38
C LEU A 808 14.94 -11.51 20.54
N CYS A 809 14.85 -11.62 19.21
CA CYS A 809 14.94 -10.48 18.29
C CYS A 809 13.84 -9.43 18.47
N LYS A 810 12.70 -9.81 19.03
CA LYS A 810 11.56 -8.89 19.26
C LYS A 810 11.52 -8.30 20.67
N GLN A 811 12.46 -8.68 21.54
CA GLN A 811 12.43 -8.29 22.94
C GLN A 811 13.23 -7.00 23.18
N SER A 812 12.67 -6.08 23.94
CA SER A 812 13.34 -4.84 24.35
C SER A 812 13.75 -4.81 25.83
N ARG A 813 13.15 -5.66 26.68
CA ARG A 813 13.45 -5.69 28.12
C ARG A 813 14.74 -6.47 28.41
N LYS A 814 15.77 -5.79 28.93
CA LYS A 814 17.08 -6.38 29.32
C LYS A 814 16.97 -7.71 30.06
N SER A 815 16.17 -7.77 31.13
CA SER A 815 16.01 -9.00 31.94
C SER A 815 15.36 -10.17 31.19
N ARG A 816 14.55 -9.91 30.16
CA ARG A 816 13.96 -10.97 29.30
C ARG A 816 14.92 -11.37 28.19
N ILE A 817 15.68 -10.43 27.63
CA ILE A 817 16.73 -10.69 26.65
C ILE A 817 17.73 -11.68 27.23
N LEU A 818 18.27 -11.39 28.42
CA LEU A 818 19.24 -12.26 29.08
C LEU A 818 18.70 -13.68 29.32
N LYS A 819 17.45 -13.81 29.78
CA LYS A 819 16.83 -15.14 30.00
C LYS A 819 16.64 -15.95 28.72
N LEU A 820 16.18 -15.29 27.64
CA LEU A 820 16.01 -15.94 26.34
C LEU A 820 17.37 -16.29 25.71
N TRP A 821 18.39 -15.44 25.96
CA TRP A 821 19.76 -15.72 25.55
C TRP A 821 20.34 -16.91 26.29
N THR A 822 20.19 -17.01 27.61
CA THR A 822 20.63 -18.19 28.37
C THR A 822 20.06 -19.48 27.79
N LEU A 823 18.75 -19.49 27.48
CA LEU A 823 18.11 -20.65 26.84
C LEU A 823 18.68 -20.94 25.45
N LEU A 824 18.89 -19.90 24.62
CA LEU A 824 19.43 -20.07 23.27
C LEU A 824 20.89 -20.50 23.27
N LYS A 825 21.70 -19.98 24.20
CA LYS A 825 23.10 -20.38 24.44
C LYS A 825 23.16 -21.84 24.88
N PHE A 826 22.26 -22.25 25.78
CA PHE A 826 22.09 -23.65 26.14
C PHE A 826 21.80 -24.51 24.90
N PHE A 827 20.90 -24.10 24.01
CA PHE A 827 20.65 -24.84 22.77
C PHE A 827 21.89 -24.91 21.88
N ILE A 828 22.59 -23.80 21.65
CA ILE A 828 23.80 -23.77 20.79
C ILE A 828 24.87 -24.72 21.33
N GLY A 829 25.10 -24.73 22.65
CA GLY A 829 26.07 -25.63 23.28
C GLY A 829 25.72 -27.11 23.21
N ASN A 830 24.52 -27.47 22.77
CA ASN A 830 24.05 -28.85 22.61
C ASN A 830 23.68 -29.18 21.15
N LEU A 831 24.09 -28.36 20.18
CA LEU A 831 23.89 -28.66 18.76
C LEU A 831 24.91 -29.70 18.27
N THR A 832 24.48 -30.54 17.33
CA THR A 832 25.34 -31.48 16.58
C THR A 832 25.36 -31.11 15.10
N ASP A 833 26.22 -31.76 14.32
CA ASP A 833 26.30 -31.60 12.86
C ASP A 833 25.07 -32.15 12.10
N SER A 834 24.38 -33.12 12.70
CA SER A 834 23.14 -33.75 12.20
C SER A 834 21.87 -32.90 12.35
N GLU A 835 21.98 -31.66 12.84
CA GLU A 835 20.86 -30.77 13.05
C GLU A 835 20.25 -30.21 11.76
N ASN A 836 19.03 -29.66 11.88
CA ASN A 836 18.37 -29.07 10.72
C ASN A 836 19.09 -27.78 10.26
N SER A 837 19.48 -27.71 8.99
CA SER A 837 20.14 -26.54 8.38
C SER A 837 19.42 -25.20 8.57
N GLY A 838 18.12 -25.22 8.86
CA GLY A 838 17.36 -24.02 9.23
C GLY A 838 17.84 -23.35 10.52
N ILE A 839 18.41 -24.10 11.47
CA ILE A 839 19.02 -23.58 12.70
C ILE A 839 20.26 -22.75 12.34
N TYR A 840 21.19 -23.33 11.57
CA TYR A 840 22.43 -22.68 11.16
C TYR A 840 22.18 -21.38 10.37
N LYS A 841 21.27 -21.43 9.38
CA LYS A 841 20.83 -20.22 8.64
C LYS A 841 20.28 -19.14 9.55
N LYS A 842 19.61 -19.52 10.65
CA LYS A 842 19.04 -18.58 11.59
C LYS A 842 20.12 -17.95 12.46
N MET A 843 21.08 -18.75 12.92
CA MET A 843 22.24 -18.32 13.70
C MET A 843 23.07 -17.22 13.04
N CYS A 844 23.16 -17.18 11.70
CA CYS A 844 23.87 -16.11 11.02
C CYS A 844 23.22 -14.71 11.15
N ASN A 845 22.00 -14.55 11.71
CA ASN A 845 21.29 -13.25 11.75
C ASN A 845 21.64 -12.39 12.98
N VAL A 846 22.93 -12.19 13.20
CA VAL A 846 23.50 -11.47 14.34
C VAL A 846 23.00 -10.02 14.41
N ASN A 847 22.87 -9.35 13.27
CA ASN A 847 22.33 -8.00 13.16
C ASN A 847 20.89 -7.82 13.68
N LYS A 848 20.12 -8.91 13.84
CA LYS A 848 18.75 -8.87 14.38
C LYS A 848 18.68 -9.11 15.89
N VAL A 849 19.79 -9.49 16.52
CA VAL A 849 19.87 -9.78 17.95
C VAL A 849 20.07 -8.47 18.73
N PRO A 850 19.50 -8.32 19.95
CA PRO A 850 19.73 -7.12 20.76
C PRO A 850 21.22 -6.87 21.06
N GLY A 851 21.65 -5.60 20.95
CA GLY A 851 23.06 -5.19 21.06
C GLY A 851 23.79 -5.70 22.30
N ILE A 852 23.10 -5.78 23.46
CA ILE A 852 23.69 -6.20 24.74
C ILE A 852 24.26 -7.63 24.74
N ILE A 853 23.81 -8.51 23.85
CA ILE A 853 24.30 -9.90 23.75
C ILE A 853 24.92 -10.19 22.38
N GLN A 854 25.04 -9.18 21.52
CA GLN A 854 25.30 -9.39 20.09
C GLN A 854 26.71 -9.94 19.84
N ALA A 855 27.70 -9.44 20.58
CA ALA A 855 29.08 -9.95 20.56
C ALA A 855 29.15 -11.40 21.05
N GLU A 856 28.58 -11.69 22.22
CA GLU A 856 28.57 -13.04 22.80
C GLU A 856 27.83 -14.04 21.89
N TYR A 857 26.72 -13.60 21.28
CA TYR A 857 25.95 -14.37 20.31
C TYR A 857 26.78 -14.75 19.08
N PHE A 858 27.52 -13.78 18.53
CA PHE A 858 28.41 -13.99 17.40
C PHE A 858 29.51 -15.00 17.73
N MET A 859 30.26 -14.77 18.81
CA MET A 859 31.36 -15.64 19.21
C MET A 859 30.89 -17.08 19.49
N THR A 860 29.78 -17.22 20.21
CA THR A 860 29.19 -18.54 20.49
C THR A 860 28.76 -19.25 19.20
N GLY A 861 28.13 -18.54 18.27
CA GLY A 861 27.72 -19.12 16.99
C GLY A 861 28.89 -19.47 16.08
N TYR A 862 29.93 -18.64 16.07
CA TYR A 862 31.14 -18.85 15.29
C TYR A 862 31.89 -20.10 15.76
N HIS A 863 32.14 -20.24 17.08
CA HIS A 863 32.77 -21.42 17.64
C HIS A 863 32.01 -22.70 17.30
N PHE A 864 30.68 -22.67 17.37
CA PHE A 864 29.87 -23.81 16.92
C PHE A 864 30.04 -24.12 15.43
N PHE A 865 30.10 -23.10 14.56
CA PHE A 865 30.31 -23.36 13.13
C PHE A 865 31.70 -23.94 12.82
N GLN A 866 32.72 -23.64 13.64
CA GLN A 866 34.04 -24.27 13.50
C GLN A 866 34.01 -25.77 13.82
N THR A 867 33.06 -26.25 14.63
CA THR A 867 32.93 -27.69 14.91
C THR A 867 32.19 -28.46 13.82
N LEU A 868 31.68 -27.79 12.77
CA LEU A 868 30.99 -28.45 11.66
C LEU A 868 31.99 -29.00 10.62
N PRO A 869 31.63 -30.08 9.90
CA PRO A 869 32.53 -30.69 8.91
C PRO A 869 32.60 -29.91 7.58
N GLY A 870 33.83 -29.72 7.06
CA GLY A 870 34.13 -29.33 5.67
C GLY A 870 33.44 -28.05 5.17
N ASN A 871 32.96 -28.08 3.92
CA ASN A 871 32.33 -26.95 3.21
C ASN A 871 31.09 -26.36 3.93
N LEU A 872 30.49 -27.08 4.89
CA LEU A 872 29.37 -26.56 5.69
C LEU A 872 29.85 -25.50 6.68
N ALA A 873 31.01 -25.70 7.32
CA ALA A 873 31.59 -24.72 8.24
C ALA A 873 31.87 -23.40 7.51
N GLU A 874 32.59 -23.48 6.39
CA GLU A 874 32.98 -22.31 5.60
C GLU A 874 31.76 -21.48 5.14
N LYS A 875 30.72 -22.16 4.64
CA LYS A 875 29.47 -21.52 4.21
C LYS A 875 28.82 -20.68 5.31
N TYR A 876 28.71 -21.21 6.53
CA TYR A 876 28.02 -20.51 7.63
C TYR A 876 28.92 -19.51 8.36
N ILE A 877 30.23 -19.76 8.41
CA ILE A 877 31.25 -18.81 8.87
C ILE A 877 31.23 -17.56 7.98
N ASN A 878 31.28 -17.71 6.67
CA ASN A 878 31.18 -16.59 5.74
C ASN A 878 29.86 -15.82 5.96
N ALA A 879 28.74 -16.54 6.06
CA ALA A 879 27.43 -15.92 6.25
C ALA A 879 27.26 -15.17 7.59
N ILE A 880 27.87 -15.64 8.69
CA ILE A 880 27.79 -14.96 9.98
C ILE A 880 28.72 -13.73 10.00
N ILE A 881 29.90 -13.80 9.38
CA ILE A 881 30.85 -12.68 9.27
C ILE A 881 30.22 -11.52 8.48
N THR A 882 29.69 -11.76 7.28
CA THR A 882 29.10 -10.70 6.43
C THR A 882 27.99 -9.95 7.15
N LYS A 883 27.21 -10.65 8.00
CA LYS A 883 26.07 -10.07 8.73
C LYS A 883 26.46 -9.41 10.06
N SER A 884 27.74 -9.39 10.40
CA SER A 884 28.26 -8.96 11.70
C SER A 884 29.32 -7.86 11.60
N GLU A 885 29.58 -7.30 10.42
CA GLU A 885 30.59 -6.23 10.26
C GLU A 885 30.38 -5.01 11.18
N LYS A 886 29.13 -4.73 11.57
CA LYS A 886 28.79 -3.59 12.45
C LYS A 886 29.15 -3.80 13.92
N ILE A 887 29.53 -5.00 14.33
CA ILE A 887 29.82 -5.32 15.73
C ILE A 887 31.29 -5.59 16.01
N VAL A 888 32.17 -5.44 15.01
CA VAL A 888 33.61 -5.71 15.13
C VAL A 888 34.24 -5.00 16.34
N GLU A 889 33.82 -3.77 16.59
CA GLU A 889 34.31 -2.90 17.67
C GLU A 889 34.01 -3.42 19.09
N ILE A 890 33.00 -4.28 19.24
CA ILE A 890 32.56 -4.82 20.54
C ILE A 890 32.94 -6.30 20.72
N LEU A 891 33.67 -6.88 19.78
CA LEU A 891 34.17 -8.26 19.86
C LEU A 891 35.49 -8.31 20.64
N ASP A 892 35.77 -9.49 21.18
CA ASP A 892 37.06 -9.76 21.81
C ASP A 892 38.19 -9.73 20.77
N LYS A 893 39.29 -9.01 21.08
CA LYS A 893 40.40 -8.80 20.14
C LYS A 893 41.14 -10.09 19.83
N MET A 894 41.43 -10.89 20.87
CA MET A 894 42.12 -12.17 20.73
C MET A 894 41.30 -13.13 19.87
N PHE A 895 39.97 -13.13 20.04
CA PHE A 895 39.08 -13.89 19.19
C PHE A 895 39.18 -13.50 17.70
N ILE A 896 39.25 -12.21 17.37
CA ILE A 896 39.41 -11.78 15.97
C ILE A 896 40.77 -12.22 15.41
N GLU A 897 41.84 -11.94 16.14
CA GLU A 897 43.22 -12.13 15.67
C GLU A 897 43.61 -13.60 15.53
N ASP A 898 43.23 -14.43 16.50
CA ASP A 898 43.66 -15.81 16.57
C ASP A 898 42.65 -16.78 15.94
N VAL A 899 41.35 -16.46 16.01
CA VAL A 899 40.28 -17.39 15.62
C VAL A 899 39.68 -17.07 14.25
N ILE A 900 39.49 -15.78 13.90
CA ILE A 900 38.94 -15.39 12.59
C ILE A 900 40.03 -15.25 11.54
N LEU A 901 41.07 -14.47 11.84
CA LEU A 901 42.13 -14.18 10.89
C LEU A 901 43.06 -15.38 10.71
N GLY A 902 43.41 -16.10 11.77
CA GLY A 902 44.26 -17.30 11.68
C GLY A 902 45.68 -16.96 11.24
N SER A 903 46.40 -17.91 10.63
CA SER A 903 47.78 -17.66 10.15
C SER A 903 47.79 -16.68 8.96
N PRO A 904 48.82 -15.83 8.80
CA PRO A 904 48.98 -15.02 7.58
C PRO A 904 49.01 -15.85 6.29
N ASP A 905 49.49 -17.10 6.36
CA ASP A 905 49.53 -18.03 5.23
C ASP A 905 48.14 -18.45 4.75
N ASP A 906 47.13 -18.37 5.62
CA ASP A 906 45.73 -18.70 5.29
C ASP A 906 45.01 -17.54 4.61
N PHE A 907 45.60 -16.33 4.57
CA PHE A 907 44.93 -15.13 4.08
C PHE A 907 44.57 -15.16 2.58
N PRO A 908 45.42 -15.70 1.68
CA PRO A 908 45.08 -15.81 0.26
C PRO A 908 43.85 -16.69 0.00
N SER A 909 43.54 -17.64 0.88
CA SER A 909 42.36 -18.51 0.77
C SER A 909 41.12 -17.99 1.52
N LYS A 910 41.21 -16.82 2.19
CA LYS A 910 40.05 -16.22 2.87
C LYS A 910 39.03 -15.68 1.88
N SER A 911 37.76 -15.70 2.28
CA SER A 911 36.69 -15.10 1.49
C SER A 911 36.74 -13.57 1.55
N ALA A 912 36.20 -12.91 0.52
CA ALA A 912 36.03 -11.45 0.50
C ALA A 912 35.26 -10.89 1.72
N SER A 913 34.41 -11.71 2.35
CA SER A 913 33.69 -11.33 3.58
C SER A 913 34.63 -11.23 4.79
N VAL A 914 35.60 -12.15 4.91
CA VAL A 914 36.64 -12.09 5.94
C VAL A 914 37.56 -10.88 5.70
N VAL A 915 37.94 -10.63 4.44
CA VAL A 915 38.76 -9.47 4.07
C VAL A 915 38.06 -8.14 4.41
N SER A 916 36.76 -8.03 4.09
CA SER A 916 35.94 -6.87 4.45
C SER A 916 35.81 -6.70 5.98
N PHE A 917 35.65 -7.79 6.71
CA PHE A 917 35.63 -7.78 8.17
C PHE A 917 36.98 -7.37 8.77
N PHE A 918 38.08 -7.83 8.19
CA PHE A 918 39.43 -7.46 8.61
C PHE A 918 39.73 -5.99 8.37
N ALA A 919 39.35 -5.44 7.22
CA ALA A 919 39.46 -4.00 6.96
C ALA A 919 38.72 -3.18 8.03
N ARG A 920 37.51 -3.63 8.43
CA ARG A 920 36.76 -2.97 9.51
C ARG A 920 37.46 -3.10 10.87
N TYR A 921 38.08 -4.25 11.15
CA TYR A 921 38.86 -4.46 12.37
C TYR A 921 40.04 -3.51 12.43
N LEU A 922 40.86 -3.44 11.37
CA LEU A 922 42.03 -2.56 11.30
C LEU A 922 41.66 -1.09 11.53
N LEU A 923 40.55 -0.64 10.93
CA LEU A 923 40.05 0.71 11.18
C LEU A 923 39.61 0.90 12.64
N SER A 924 39.04 -0.12 13.28
CA SER A 924 38.54 -0.04 14.67
C SER A 924 39.60 -0.10 15.77
N VAL A 925 40.86 -0.49 15.46
CA VAL A 925 41.92 -0.54 16.48
C VAL A 925 42.40 0.86 16.80
N SER A 926 42.00 1.37 17.96
CA SER A 926 42.37 2.71 18.44
C SER A 926 43.79 2.79 19.04
N ASP A 927 44.33 1.68 19.52
CA ASP A 927 45.67 1.63 20.12
C ASP A 927 46.76 1.45 19.07
N ARG A 928 47.69 2.41 18.99
CA ARG A 928 48.77 2.42 17.99
C ARG A 928 49.68 1.20 18.10
N ILE A 929 49.97 0.73 19.31
CA ILE A 929 50.86 -0.42 19.54
C ILE A 929 50.20 -1.70 19.04
N THR A 930 48.94 -1.91 19.40
CA THR A 930 48.12 -3.04 18.93
C THR A 930 47.98 -3.02 17.42
N LEU A 931 47.68 -1.86 16.83
CA LEU A 931 47.52 -1.72 15.38
C LEU A 931 48.81 -2.05 14.62
N LEU A 932 49.96 -1.54 15.08
CA LEU A 932 51.26 -1.85 14.51
C LEU A 932 51.63 -3.33 14.71
N THR A 933 51.25 -3.92 15.83
CA THR A 933 51.46 -5.34 16.09
C THR A 933 50.65 -6.22 15.15
N VAL A 934 49.37 -5.89 14.94
CA VAL A 934 48.50 -6.57 13.95
C VAL A 934 49.02 -6.37 12.54
N TYR A 935 49.48 -5.15 12.23
CA TYR A 935 50.08 -4.83 10.94
C TYR A 935 51.30 -5.71 10.65
N GLU A 936 52.29 -5.72 11.54
CA GLU A 936 53.53 -6.49 11.38
C GLU A 936 53.25 -8.00 11.33
N LYS A 937 52.35 -8.50 12.19
CA LYS A 937 52.07 -9.94 12.28
C LYS A 937 51.15 -10.46 11.17
N LYS A 938 50.19 -9.67 10.68
CA LYS A 938 49.10 -10.17 9.82
C LYS A 938 48.99 -9.46 8.48
N VAL A 939 49.33 -8.19 8.38
CA VAL A 939 49.15 -7.37 7.16
C VAL A 939 50.42 -7.40 6.31
N LYS A 940 51.58 -7.06 6.90
CA LYS A 940 52.88 -7.01 6.22
C LYS A 940 53.29 -8.31 5.50
N PRO A 941 53.03 -9.52 6.03
CA PRO A 941 53.34 -10.78 5.32
C PRO A 941 52.58 -10.95 4.00
N LEU A 942 51.38 -10.36 3.87
CA LEU A 942 50.51 -10.48 2.69
C LEU A 942 51.06 -9.77 1.45
N TYR A 943 52.05 -8.91 1.65
CA TYR A 943 52.68 -8.10 0.62
C TYR A 943 54.13 -8.52 0.34
N LYS A 944 54.61 -9.62 0.93
CA LYS A 944 55.93 -10.20 0.59
C LYS A 944 55.88 -11.10 -0.65
N THR A 945 54.71 -11.62 -1.02
CA THR A 945 54.45 -12.28 -2.29
C THR A 945 53.96 -11.26 -3.32
N ASP A 946 54.28 -11.49 -4.60
CA ASP A 946 53.99 -10.62 -5.74
C ASP A 946 52.61 -9.93 -5.61
N TYR A 947 52.62 -8.61 -5.35
CA TYR A 947 51.42 -7.79 -5.12
C TYR A 947 50.39 -7.94 -6.24
N ASN A 948 50.86 -8.23 -7.46
CA ASN A 948 49.99 -8.44 -8.61
C ASN A 948 49.22 -9.77 -8.58
N SER A 949 49.72 -10.77 -7.83
CA SER A 949 49.16 -12.12 -7.77
C SER A 949 48.10 -12.34 -6.67
N CYS A 950 48.00 -11.46 -5.66
CA CYS A 950 47.09 -11.66 -4.52
C CYS A 950 45.83 -10.76 -4.60
N GLU A 951 44.73 -11.32 -5.11
CA GLU A 951 43.43 -10.64 -5.23
C GLU A 951 42.86 -10.15 -3.88
N ASN A 952 43.07 -10.91 -2.79
CA ASN A 952 42.62 -10.54 -1.45
C ASN A 952 43.36 -9.33 -0.86
N SER A 953 44.62 -9.10 -1.22
CA SER A 953 45.37 -7.92 -0.80
C SER A 953 44.86 -6.64 -1.47
N LYS A 954 44.49 -6.72 -2.77
CA LYS A 954 43.84 -5.63 -3.51
C LYS A 954 42.44 -5.34 -2.97
N GLU A 955 41.68 -6.39 -2.65
CA GLU A 955 40.35 -6.26 -2.04
C GLU A 955 40.44 -5.64 -0.63
N LEU A 956 41.42 -6.01 0.20
CA LEU A 956 41.61 -5.42 1.52
C LEU A 956 41.79 -3.90 1.43
N ILE A 957 42.63 -3.45 0.50
CA ILE A 957 42.87 -2.05 0.20
C ILE A 957 41.57 -1.34 -0.18
N ALA A 958 40.84 -1.88 -1.15
CA ALA A 958 39.58 -1.30 -1.60
C ALA A 958 38.56 -1.18 -0.44
N LYS A 959 38.49 -2.19 0.45
CA LYS A 959 37.62 -2.17 1.63
C LYS A 959 38.07 -1.18 2.70
N LEU A 960 39.37 -0.95 2.88
CA LEU A 960 39.88 0.08 3.80
C LEU A 960 39.40 1.47 3.37
N PHE A 961 39.52 1.81 2.08
CA PHE A 961 39.01 3.07 1.55
C PHE A 961 37.47 3.17 1.65
N GLY A 962 36.75 2.16 1.15
CA GLY A 962 35.30 2.17 1.12
C GLY A 962 34.61 2.22 2.50
N LYS A 963 35.35 1.89 3.58
CA LYS A 963 34.83 1.93 4.96
C LYS A 963 35.37 3.09 5.79
N LEU A 964 36.31 3.89 5.26
CA LEU A 964 37.06 4.90 6.00
C LEU A 964 36.16 6.01 6.56
N LEU A 965 35.36 6.68 5.72
CA LEU A 965 34.47 7.74 6.19
C LEU A 965 33.37 7.23 7.11
N ASP A 966 32.79 6.05 6.85
CA ASP A 966 31.80 5.43 7.75
C ASP A 966 32.42 5.13 9.13
N HIS A 967 33.68 4.70 9.18
CA HIS A 967 34.40 4.53 10.45
C HIS A 967 34.57 5.86 11.18
N ILE A 968 35.12 6.89 10.51
CA ILE A 968 35.35 8.21 11.11
C ILE A 968 34.02 8.82 11.59
N SER A 969 32.93 8.59 10.85
CA SER A 969 31.59 9.06 11.22
C SER A 969 31.07 8.47 12.52
N ARG A 970 31.34 7.19 12.75
CA ARG A 970 30.86 6.49 13.94
C ARG A 970 31.74 6.71 15.15
N ASN A 971 33.07 6.70 14.93
CA ASN A 971 34.03 6.59 16.02
C ASN A 971 34.79 7.90 16.30
N ARG A 972 34.72 8.88 15.39
CA ARG A 972 35.42 10.17 15.49
C ARG A 972 36.95 10.04 15.65
N THR A 973 37.50 8.90 15.23
CA THR A 973 38.93 8.60 15.21
C THR A 973 39.43 8.56 13.77
N VAL A 974 40.60 9.16 13.50
CA VAL A 974 41.18 9.24 12.16
C VAL A 974 42.46 8.39 12.10
N PRO A 975 42.54 7.35 11.26
CA PRO A 975 43.64 6.39 11.27
C PRO A 975 44.88 6.86 10.47
N VAL A 976 45.39 8.07 10.72
CA VAL A 976 46.52 8.67 9.97
C VAL A 976 47.76 7.76 9.98
N THR A 977 48.12 7.23 11.16
CA THR A 977 49.32 6.39 11.32
C THR A 977 49.24 5.12 10.48
N LEU A 978 48.07 4.46 10.44
CA LEU A 978 47.87 3.23 9.66
C LEU A 978 48.09 3.46 8.17
N PHE A 979 47.46 4.51 7.63
CA PHE A 979 47.55 4.82 6.21
C PHE A 979 48.95 5.26 5.81
N LYS A 980 49.68 6.02 6.64
CA LYS A 980 51.08 6.38 6.38
C LYS A 980 52.02 5.18 6.39
N THR A 981 51.89 4.28 7.37
CA THR A 981 52.72 3.07 7.44
C THR A 981 52.50 2.19 6.20
N LEU A 982 51.25 1.99 5.80
CA LEU A 982 50.91 1.28 4.56
C LEU A 982 51.47 2.00 3.32
N PHE A 983 51.37 3.33 3.26
CA PHE A 983 51.86 4.11 2.13
C PHE A 983 53.36 3.92 1.90
N ASN A 984 54.16 4.06 2.95
CA ASN A 984 55.62 3.92 2.87
C ASN A 984 56.00 2.54 2.32
N ASP A 985 55.39 1.48 2.84
CA ASP A 985 55.64 0.11 2.38
C ASP A 985 55.19 -0.13 0.92
N PHE A 986 54.15 0.58 0.43
CA PHE A 986 53.76 0.54 -0.99
C PHE A 986 54.74 1.30 -1.89
N THR A 987 55.24 2.46 -1.45
CA THR A 987 56.20 3.26 -2.24
C THR A 987 57.53 2.55 -2.46
N GLU A 988 57.92 1.64 -1.56
CA GLU A 988 59.14 0.83 -1.71
C GLU A 988 58.98 -0.31 -2.73
N LYS A 989 57.75 -0.71 -3.08
CA LYS A 989 57.47 -1.94 -3.85
C LYS A 989 56.82 -1.72 -5.21
N LEU A 990 56.08 -0.63 -5.38
CA LEU A 990 55.32 -0.35 -6.60
C LEU A 990 56.10 0.52 -7.59
N SER A 991 55.91 0.26 -8.88
CA SER A 991 56.57 1.01 -9.95
C SER A 991 55.78 2.28 -10.24
N PHE A 992 56.42 3.45 -10.10
CA PHE A 992 55.73 4.75 -10.23
C PHE A 992 54.93 4.93 -11.54
N PRO A 993 55.43 4.57 -12.73
CA PRO A 993 54.67 4.73 -13.98
C PRO A 993 53.49 3.77 -14.11
N GLU A 994 53.63 2.54 -13.59
CA GLU A 994 52.62 1.47 -13.74
C GLU A 994 51.51 1.59 -12.68
N ASP A 995 51.83 2.08 -11.49
CA ASP A 995 50.94 2.17 -10.33
C ASP A 995 50.54 3.61 -9.96
N TYR A 996 50.73 4.57 -10.86
CA TYR A 996 50.52 6.01 -10.61
C TYR A 996 49.20 6.32 -9.88
N VAL A 997 48.07 5.79 -10.39
CA VAL A 997 46.74 6.08 -9.82
C VAL A 997 46.62 5.54 -8.40
N SER A 998 47.15 4.35 -8.13
CA SER A 998 47.11 3.70 -6.81
C SER A 998 47.96 4.44 -5.79
N LEU A 999 49.20 4.78 -6.16
CA LEU A 999 50.14 5.51 -5.30
C LEU A 999 49.63 6.92 -4.97
N ARG A 1000 49.15 7.66 -5.96
CA ARG A 1000 48.61 9.02 -5.75
C ARG A 1000 47.27 9.02 -5.02
N MET A 1001 46.42 8.02 -5.21
CA MET A 1001 45.19 7.87 -4.45
C MET A 1001 45.48 7.69 -2.96
N TRP A 1002 46.49 6.88 -2.65
CA TRP A 1002 46.91 6.65 -1.27
C TRP A 1002 47.51 7.91 -0.63
N GLU A 1003 48.37 8.62 -1.37
CA GLU A 1003 48.97 9.87 -0.91
C GLU A 1003 47.92 10.95 -0.66
N LEU A 1004 46.98 11.16 -1.59
CA LEU A 1004 45.88 12.11 -1.38
C LEU A 1004 44.99 11.70 -0.21
N THR A 1005 44.76 10.41 0.00
CA THR A 1005 43.99 9.96 1.17
C THR A 1005 44.75 10.21 2.46
N CYS A 1006 46.08 10.02 2.50
CA CYS A 1006 46.89 10.40 3.66
C CYS A 1006 46.78 11.90 3.95
N ASN A 1007 46.88 12.75 2.92
CA ASN A 1007 46.70 14.20 3.05
C ASN A 1007 45.31 14.54 3.58
N LEU A 1008 44.26 13.90 3.06
CA LEU A 1008 42.90 14.10 3.55
C LEU A 1008 42.76 13.70 5.02
N LEU A 1009 43.37 12.58 5.43
CA LEU A 1009 43.32 12.12 6.82
C LEU A 1009 44.06 13.07 7.76
N GLU A 1010 45.20 13.62 7.37
CA GLU A 1010 45.88 14.67 8.16
C GLU A 1010 45.03 15.93 8.30
N ILE A 1011 44.40 16.37 7.20
CA ILE A 1011 43.47 17.52 7.21
C ILE A 1011 42.28 17.23 8.12
N LEU A 1012 41.73 16.01 8.05
CA LEU A 1012 40.62 15.59 8.90
C LEU A 1012 41.03 15.58 10.37
N GLU A 1013 42.17 14.98 10.73
CA GLU A 1013 42.69 14.92 12.11
C GLU A 1013 42.80 16.31 12.75
N GLN A 1014 43.20 17.32 11.97
CA GLN A 1014 43.33 18.71 12.41
C GLN A 1014 41.98 19.44 12.54
N ASN A 1015 40.92 18.94 11.91
CA ASN A 1015 39.63 19.62 11.78
C ASN A 1015 38.42 18.82 12.33
N ILE A 1016 38.65 17.72 13.07
CA ILE A 1016 37.57 16.96 13.72
C ILE A 1016 36.86 17.88 14.73
N SER A 1017 35.60 18.22 14.46
CA SER A 1017 34.73 18.99 15.33
C SER A 1017 33.37 18.31 15.53
N GLU A 1018 32.57 18.78 16.49
CA GLU A 1018 31.19 18.32 16.69
C GLU A 1018 30.30 18.77 15.51
N GLY A 1019 30.22 17.96 14.45
CA GLY A 1019 29.44 18.28 13.26
C GLY A 1019 29.69 17.35 12.07
N GLU A 1020 29.49 17.89 10.87
CA GLU A 1020 29.86 17.24 9.61
C GLU A 1020 31.38 17.03 9.54
N ILE A 1021 31.79 15.81 9.17
CA ILE A 1021 33.19 15.40 9.13
C ILE A 1021 33.93 16.08 7.98
N ILE A 1022 33.26 16.19 6.83
CA ILE A 1022 33.76 16.89 5.65
C ILE A 1022 33.03 18.23 5.65
N ASN A 1023 33.63 19.21 6.32
CA ASN A 1023 33.14 20.58 6.33
C ASN A 1023 33.89 21.42 5.29
N THR A 1024 33.50 22.69 5.15
CA THR A 1024 34.10 23.61 4.18
C THR A 1024 35.60 23.80 4.37
N ALA A 1025 36.11 23.77 5.60
CA ALA A 1025 37.55 23.89 5.88
C ALA A 1025 38.32 22.66 5.35
N VAL A 1026 37.83 21.46 5.64
CA VAL A 1026 38.40 20.19 5.15
C VAL A 1026 38.41 20.14 3.62
N VAL A 1027 37.30 20.50 2.99
CA VAL A 1027 37.18 20.53 1.53
C VAL A 1027 38.14 21.55 0.90
N THR A 1028 38.28 22.72 1.53
CA THR A 1028 39.16 23.79 1.06
C THR A 1028 40.62 23.36 1.09
N ASP A 1029 41.08 22.81 2.22
CA ASP A 1029 42.47 22.39 2.36
C ASP A 1029 42.78 21.14 1.53
N PHE A 1030 41.79 20.25 1.34
CA PHE A 1030 41.95 19.11 0.45
C PHE A 1030 42.05 19.54 -1.01
N GLY A 1031 41.26 20.52 -1.46
CA GLY A 1031 41.38 21.10 -2.80
C GLY A 1031 42.76 21.73 -3.06
N LYS A 1032 43.34 22.42 -2.07
CA LYS A 1032 44.73 22.93 -2.15
C LYS A 1032 45.76 21.80 -2.23
N ALA A 1033 45.55 20.71 -1.48
CA ALA A 1033 46.43 19.55 -1.52
C ALA A 1033 46.41 18.86 -2.90
N CYS A 1034 45.23 18.72 -3.50
CA CYS A 1034 45.08 18.23 -4.88
C CYS A 1034 45.82 19.11 -5.90
N LEU A 1035 45.72 20.44 -5.76
CA LEU A 1035 46.40 21.38 -6.66
C LEU A 1035 47.93 21.29 -6.55
N LYS A 1036 48.47 21.25 -5.32
CA LYS A 1036 49.91 21.07 -5.08
C LYS A 1036 50.42 19.75 -5.64
N LEU A 1037 49.63 18.67 -5.50
CA LEU A 1037 49.99 17.38 -6.05
C LEU A 1037 50.05 17.43 -7.59
N LEU A 1038 49.05 18.02 -8.23
CA LEU A 1038 49.02 18.19 -9.67
C LEU A 1038 50.25 18.95 -10.18
N GLN A 1039 50.61 20.07 -9.54
CA GLN A 1039 51.81 20.85 -9.89
C GLN A 1039 53.10 20.03 -9.81
N ARG A 1040 53.20 19.14 -8.81
CA ARG A 1040 54.36 18.25 -8.67
C ARG A 1040 54.37 17.21 -9.78
N ASP A 1041 53.23 16.60 -10.07
CA ASP A 1041 53.11 15.51 -11.04
C ASP A 1041 53.28 15.98 -12.48
N MET A 1042 52.92 17.24 -12.78
CA MET A 1042 53.23 17.88 -14.06
C MET A 1042 54.74 17.98 -14.36
N LYS A 1043 55.60 18.01 -13.33
CA LYS A 1043 57.06 17.99 -13.52
C LYS A 1043 57.60 16.59 -13.78
N LEU A 1044 56.81 15.55 -13.47
CA LEU A 1044 57.23 14.16 -13.50
C LEU A 1044 56.63 13.38 -14.68
N LEU A 1045 55.51 13.84 -15.25
CA LEU A 1045 54.76 13.15 -16.30
C LEU A 1045 54.49 14.08 -17.48
N ALA A 1046 54.69 13.57 -18.69
CA ALA A 1046 54.41 14.31 -19.93
C ALA A 1046 52.91 14.58 -20.17
N PHE A 1047 52.01 13.74 -19.67
CA PHE A 1047 50.55 13.85 -19.87
C PHE A 1047 49.73 13.46 -18.62
N PRO A 1048 49.68 14.29 -17.57
CA PRO A 1048 49.06 13.92 -16.29
C PRO A 1048 47.52 13.96 -16.30
N ILE A 1049 46.88 14.70 -17.23
CA ILE A 1049 45.45 15.02 -17.17
C ILE A 1049 44.53 13.78 -17.11
N PRO A 1050 44.60 12.79 -18.03
CA PRO A 1050 43.69 11.64 -17.99
C PRO A 1050 43.85 10.80 -16.71
N ASN A 1051 45.10 10.61 -16.27
CA ASN A 1051 45.43 9.84 -15.08
C ASN A 1051 44.98 10.56 -13.80
N PHE A 1052 45.09 11.89 -13.76
CA PHE A 1052 44.62 12.70 -12.63
C PHE A 1052 43.08 12.77 -12.58
N VAL A 1053 42.40 12.83 -13.73
CA VAL A 1053 40.92 12.71 -13.79
C VAL A 1053 40.47 11.35 -13.24
N CYS A 1054 41.16 10.26 -13.64
CA CYS A 1054 40.89 8.91 -13.13
C CYS A 1054 41.11 8.83 -11.60
N LEU A 1055 42.23 9.36 -11.12
CA LEU A 1055 42.56 9.49 -9.70
C LEU A 1055 41.45 10.18 -8.90
N MET A 1056 41.00 11.35 -9.34
CA MET A 1056 39.96 12.12 -8.63
C MET A 1056 38.62 11.38 -8.63
N ARG A 1057 38.23 10.73 -9.73
CA ARG A 1057 37.01 9.90 -9.79
C ARG A 1057 37.07 8.74 -8.80
N ASN A 1058 38.22 8.07 -8.70
CA ASN A 1058 38.42 6.97 -7.76
C ASN A 1058 38.34 7.44 -6.30
N ILE A 1059 38.92 8.60 -5.98
CA ILE A 1059 38.81 9.20 -4.64
C ILE A 1059 37.36 9.53 -4.31
N TYR A 1060 36.63 10.19 -5.20
CA TYR A 1060 35.23 10.56 -4.97
C TYR A 1060 34.32 9.35 -4.83
N PHE A 1061 34.54 8.31 -5.62
CA PHE A 1061 33.80 7.06 -5.54
C PHE A 1061 34.11 6.30 -4.25
N ASN A 1062 35.38 6.09 -3.92
CA ASN A 1062 35.79 5.28 -2.77
C ASN A 1062 35.51 5.97 -1.44
N LEU A 1063 35.56 7.30 -1.38
CA LEU A 1063 35.27 8.07 -0.19
C LEU A 1063 33.85 8.62 -0.16
N ASN A 1064 33.03 8.41 -1.20
CA ASN A 1064 31.62 8.79 -1.22
C ASN A 1064 31.36 10.29 -0.92
N PHE A 1065 32.08 11.19 -1.60
CA PHE A 1065 31.89 12.64 -1.49
C PHE A 1065 30.53 13.08 -2.06
N SER A 1066 29.88 14.06 -1.43
CA SER A 1066 28.66 14.69 -1.98
C SER A 1066 28.99 15.57 -3.19
N GLN A 1067 27.97 15.92 -3.98
CA GLN A 1067 28.16 16.82 -5.13
C GLN A 1067 28.65 18.20 -4.68
N MET A 1068 28.05 18.77 -3.64
CA MET A 1068 28.53 20.03 -3.05
C MET A 1068 30.00 19.98 -2.62
N HIS A 1069 30.46 18.89 -1.98
CA HIS A 1069 31.88 18.77 -1.62
C HIS A 1069 32.77 18.76 -2.87
N MET A 1070 32.41 18.00 -3.91
CA MET A 1070 33.17 17.94 -5.15
C MET A 1070 33.29 19.33 -5.81
N LEU A 1071 32.20 20.08 -5.89
CA LEU A 1071 32.19 21.44 -6.45
C LEU A 1071 33.12 22.38 -5.68
N GLN A 1072 33.08 22.34 -4.35
CA GLN A 1072 33.97 23.14 -3.52
C GLN A 1072 35.46 22.73 -3.66
N ILE A 1073 35.76 21.43 -3.80
CA ILE A 1073 37.13 20.96 -4.12
C ILE A 1073 37.58 21.55 -5.45
N TYR A 1074 36.75 21.47 -6.49
CA TYR A 1074 37.05 22.03 -7.81
C TYR A 1074 37.32 23.53 -7.75
N ASN A 1075 36.48 24.29 -7.05
CA ASN A 1075 36.65 25.73 -6.92
C ASN A 1075 38.01 26.11 -6.31
N ASN A 1076 38.51 25.30 -5.37
CA ASN A 1076 39.83 25.46 -4.76
C ASN A 1076 40.98 24.98 -5.66
N MET A 1077 40.77 23.97 -6.51
CA MET A 1077 41.73 23.58 -7.54
C MET A 1077 41.91 24.68 -8.61
N LEU A 1078 40.91 25.53 -8.82
CA LEU A 1078 40.97 26.69 -9.71
C LEU A 1078 41.52 27.97 -9.04
N ALA A 1079 42.20 27.85 -7.89
CA ALA A 1079 42.72 29.03 -7.18
C ALA A 1079 43.92 29.70 -7.88
N ASP A 1080 44.69 28.94 -8.66
CA ASP A 1080 45.89 29.43 -9.37
C ASP A 1080 45.66 29.41 -10.89
N GLN A 1081 45.49 30.59 -11.47
CA GLN A 1081 45.23 30.80 -12.90
C GLN A 1081 46.44 30.46 -13.80
N SER A 1082 47.63 30.23 -13.25
CA SER A 1082 48.79 29.85 -14.04
C SER A 1082 48.80 28.36 -14.44
N ILE A 1083 47.95 27.54 -13.80
CA ILE A 1083 47.95 26.08 -13.98
C ILE A 1083 46.80 25.67 -14.91
N VAL A 1084 47.05 25.71 -16.22
CA VAL A 1084 46.06 25.41 -17.27
C VAL A 1084 45.45 24.02 -17.09
N GLU A 1085 46.25 23.04 -16.71
CA GLU A 1085 45.89 21.63 -16.54
C GLU A 1085 44.84 21.43 -15.45
N SER A 1086 44.86 22.26 -14.39
CA SER A 1086 43.85 22.21 -13.32
C SER A 1086 42.47 22.58 -13.86
N TYR A 1087 42.41 23.60 -14.72
CA TYR A 1087 41.18 24.02 -15.40
C TYR A 1087 40.65 22.92 -16.32
N LEU A 1088 41.54 22.27 -17.09
CA LEU A 1088 41.18 21.15 -17.97
C LEU A 1088 40.68 19.90 -17.19
N ILE A 1089 41.26 19.62 -16.03
CA ILE A 1089 40.84 18.52 -15.15
C ILE A 1089 39.47 18.82 -14.54
N VAL A 1090 39.28 20.00 -13.95
CA VAL A 1090 38.00 20.41 -13.37
C VAL A 1090 36.90 20.38 -14.43
N GLN A 1091 37.19 20.83 -15.64
CA GLN A 1091 36.24 20.80 -16.74
C GLN A 1091 35.73 19.39 -17.07
N LYS A 1092 36.61 18.37 -17.02
CA LYS A 1092 36.27 16.95 -17.26
C LYS A 1092 35.56 16.27 -16.08
N LEU A 1093 35.62 16.88 -14.90
CA LEU A 1093 35.07 16.36 -13.65
C LEU A 1093 33.79 17.07 -13.21
N LEU A 1094 33.51 18.26 -13.75
CA LEU A 1094 32.34 19.05 -13.40
C LEU A 1094 31.04 18.34 -13.82
N PRO A 1095 30.06 18.14 -12.91
CA PRO A 1095 28.83 17.45 -13.25
C PRO A 1095 27.97 18.27 -14.25
N PRO A 1096 27.31 17.60 -15.21
CA PRO A 1096 26.50 18.28 -16.21
C PRO A 1096 25.21 18.89 -15.63
N LEU A 1097 24.66 18.32 -14.54
CA LEU A 1097 23.43 18.76 -13.88
C LEU A 1097 23.60 18.68 -12.35
N VAL A 1098 23.02 19.66 -11.65
CA VAL A 1098 22.92 19.74 -10.18
C VAL A 1098 21.49 20.20 -9.83
N TRP A 1099 20.94 19.73 -8.71
CA TRP A 1099 19.50 19.83 -8.42
C TRP A 1099 19.16 20.67 -7.18
N VAL A 1100 20.17 21.14 -6.45
CA VAL A 1100 20.02 21.95 -5.23
C VAL A 1100 20.49 23.37 -5.54
N ASP A 1101 19.71 24.39 -5.17
CA ASP A 1101 19.98 25.80 -5.52
C ASP A 1101 21.39 26.26 -5.10
N GLU A 1102 21.87 25.83 -3.93
CA GLU A 1102 23.22 26.13 -3.46
C GLU A 1102 24.31 25.50 -4.34
N GLU A 1103 24.09 24.27 -4.84
CA GLU A 1103 25.00 23.59 -5.75
C GLU A 1103 25.00 24.23 -7.15
N VAL A 1104 23.83 24.67 -7.63
CA VAL A 1104 23.69 25.42 -8.90
C VAL A 1104 24.54 26.69 -8.86
N LYS A 1105 24.47 27.45 -7.75
CA LYS A 1105 25.23 28.69 -7.58
C LYS A 1105 26.73 28.44 -7.65
N VAL A 1106 27.27 27.51 -6.87
CA VAL A 1106 28.71 27.19 -6.85
C VAL A 1106 29.18 26.64 -8.20
N ARG A 1107 28.36 25.80 -8.86
CA ARG A 1107 28.68 25.29 -10.20
C ARG A 1107 28.79 26.43 -11.22
N ASN A 1108 27.88 27.39 -11.19
CA ASN A 1108 27.93 28.53 -12.12
C ASN A 1108 29.15 29.42 -11.87
N GLU A 1109 29.52 29.65 -10.61
CA GLU A 1109 30.77 30.36 -10.27
C GLU A 1109 32.02 29.66 -10.85
N ILE A 1110 32.05 28.33 -10.83
CA ILE A 1110 33.14 27.55 -11.44
C ILE A 1110 33.13 27.69 -12.97
N ILE A 1111 31.95 27.65 -13.61
CA ILE A 1111 31.82 27.85 -15.05
C ILE A 1111 32.29 29.24 -15.46
N ASP A 1112 31.94 30.28 -14.71
CA ASP A 1112 32.40 31.65 -14.97
C ASP A 1112 33.92 31.75 -14.89
N LYS A 1113 34.55 31.08 -13.91
CA LYS A 1113 36.02 30.97 -13.83
C LYS A 1113 36.64 30.24 -15.01
N LEU A 1114 36.01 29.18 -15.51
CA LEU A 1114 36.48 28.43 -16.70
C LEU A 1114 36.36 29.28 -17.97
N ILE A 1115 35.26 30.02 -18.14
CA ILE A 1115 34.99 30.87 -19.32
C ILE A 1115 35.92 32.09 -19.36
N SER A 1116 36.17 32.70 -18.20
CA SER A 1116 36.98 33.92 -18.08
C SER A 1116 38.50 33.68 -18.09
N HIS A 1117 38.94 32.42 -18.13
CA HIS A 1117 40.36 32.06 -18.09
C HIS A 1117 41.13 32.54 -19.34
N PRO A 1118 42.37 33.08 -19.24
CA PRO A 1118 43.10 33.67 -20.38
C PRO A 1118 43.61 32.65 -21.43
N SER A 1119 43.74 31.37 -21.07
CA SER A 1119 44.16 30.32 -22.02
C SER A 1119 43.07 30.03 -23.06
N LYS A 1120 43.41 30.17 -24.35
CA LYS A 1120 42.53 29.81 -25.48
C LYS A 1120 42.11 28.33 -25.44
N GLU A 1121 42.98 27.44 -24.98
CA GLU A 1121 42.69 26.00 -24.89
C GLU A 1121 41.55 25.71 -23.91
N VAL A 1122 41.60 26.31 -22.70
CA VAL A 1122 40.53 26.18 -21.70
C VAL A 1122 39.22 26.76 -22.22
N GLN A 1123 39.27 27.93 -22.87
CA GLN A 1123 38.08 28.57 -23.44
C GLN A 1123 37.44 27.72 -24.55
N ILE A 1124 38.24 27.15 -25.47
CA ILE A 1124 37.75 26.34 -26.58
C ILE A 1124 37.06 25.08 -26.05
N ILE A 1125 37.72 24.35 -25.14
CA ILE A 1125 37.17 23.11 -24.60
C ILE A 1125 35.95 23.43 -23.72
N CYS A 1126 35.97 24.50 -22.91
CA CYS A 1126 34.82 24.94 -22.11
C CYS A 1126 33.61 25.29 -22.99
N ARG A 1127 33.84 25.96 -24.13
CA ARG A 1127 32.82 26.26 -25.14
C ARG A 1127 32.22 24.99 -25.75
N GLN A 1128 33.06 24.01 -26.11
CA GLN A 1128 32.59 22.73 -26.65
C GLN A 1128 31.77 21.92 -25.63
N HIS A 1129 32.07 22.00 -24.33
CA HIS A 1129 31.47 21.15 -23.32
C HIS A 1129 30.23 21.73 -22.64
N PHE A 1130 30.09 23.06 -22.54
CA PHE A 1130 28.99 23.71 -21.80
C PHE A 1130 28.16 24.72 -22.59
N LEU A 1131 28.65 25.28 -23.71
CA LEU A 1131 27.98 26.38 -24.43
C LEU A 1131 27.03 25.94 -25.55
N HIS A 1132 26.80 24.64 -25.76
CA HIS A 1132 25.73 24.16 -26.65
C HIS A 1132 24.30 24.40 -26.11
N ASN A 1133 24.12 24.95 -24.90
CA ASN A 1133 22.82 25.10 -24.22
C ASN A 1133 22.55 26.49 -23.57
N LEU A 1134 23.20 27.58 -24.00
CA LEU A 1134 22.87 28.95 -23.53
C LEU A 1134 22.47 29.86 -24.72
N PRO A 1135 21.47 30.75 -24.57
CA PRO A 1135 21.08 31.69 -25.62
C PRO A 1135 22.15 32.78 -25.81
N ASP A 1136 22.32 33.22 -27.06
CA ASP A 1136 23.38 34.11 -27.55
C ASP A 1136 23.63 35.36 -26.67
N VAL A 1137 24.85 35.47 -26.15
CA VAL A 1137 25.37 36.71 -25.55
C VAL A 1137 26.14 37.49 -26.63
N LYS A 1138 25.61 38.67 -27.01
CA LYS A 1138 26.30 39.61 -27.91
C LYS A 1138 27.61 40.12 -27.29
N LEU A 1139 28.73 39.95 -28.01
CA LEU A 1139 30.01 40.60 -27.70
C LEU A 1139 30.04 42.06 -28.19
N LYS A 1140 30.74 42.91 -27.44
CA LYS A 1140 30.88 44.36 -27.63
C LYS A 1140 31.76 44.81 -28.82
N SER A 1141 32.12 43.94 -29.76
CA SER A 1141 33.10 44.28 -30.81
C SER A 1141 32.65 44.06 -32.27
N GLY A 1142 31.40 43.72 -32.54
CA GLY A 1142 30.80 43.95 -33.88
C GLY A 1142 31.36 43.17 -35.09
N GLU A 1143 32.22 42.17 -34.93
CA GLU A 1143 32.66 41.33 -36.05
C GLU A 1143 32.16 39.88 -35.92
N ILE A 1144 31.45 39.41 -36.95
CA ILE A 1144 31.02 38.02 -37.12
C ILE A 1144 32.02 37.35 -38.06
N LEU A 1145 32.73 36.32 -37.59
CA LEU A 1145 33.47 35.39 -38.45
C LEU A 1145 32.62 34.11 -38.68
N PRO A 1146 32.48 33.61 -39.92
CA PRO A 1146 31.66 32.44 -40.21
C PRO A 1146 32.32 31.11 -39.80
N PRO A 1147 31.54 30.03 -39.62
CA PRO A 1147 31.98 28.79 -38.95
C PRO A 1147 32.82 27.83 -39.81
N HIS A 1148 33.40 28.29 -40.93
CA HIS A 1148 33.98 27.38 -41.92
C HIS A 1148 35.51 27.20 -41.85
N ASP A 1149 36.22 27.91 -40.97
CA ASP A 1149 37.69 27.85 -40.87
C ASP A 1149 38.25 27.17 -39.59
N LEU A 1150 37.42 26.48 -38.79
CA LEU A 1150 37.87 25.76 -37.58
C LEU A 1150 38.16 24.27 -37.78
N ARG A 1151 38.35 23.80 -39.03
CA ARG A 1151 38.71 22.41 -39.35
C ARG A 1151 40.05 22.23 -40.10
N LYS A 1152 40.91 23.24 -40.09
CA LYS A 1152 42.36 23.07 -40.23
C LYS A 1152 43.00 23.50 -38.91
#